data_AF-A0A438N8V0-F1
#
_entry.id   AF-A0A438N8V0-F1
#
_cell.length_a   1.000
_cell.length_b   1.000
_cell.length_c   1.000
_cell.angle_alpha   90.00
_cell.angle_beta   90.00
_cell.angle_gamma   90.00
#
_symmetry.space_group_name_H-M   'P 1'
#
loop_
_entity.id
_entity.type
_entity.pdbx_description
1 polymer ?
#
loop_
_entity_poly.entity_id
_entity_poly.type
_entity_poly.pdbx_seq_one_letter_code
_entity_poly.pdbx_strand_id
1 'polypeptide(L)'
;MPHSESPLLAPVMAAPVAASKSSFSGVSPTVDEISSLLVTIFDAKEAQTSLDASYALTNLLIQSVGVRGLLAYNLIPEIKKAAGNKKQDAKRLGAMFIVGAMFERFPREQHLSEVVFLVRDGGLLNIALDALADKNSSIRESAQYAVDELYKNLESESLVIGMLPALQTYLSKTTGKWQGTVGAYTLMAKMAEKAQMGTGTKAEEEAKDVLRESMGKTLKELIPIVEGGMHDLKAEVAKVAFKTMTSLTTLLQNDDVAPRIPLLIDTMKNPSAQTLQKAIHALSQTTFVAIVTSPVLALLTPLLERALNTPSTSQEVLRQTVVVVENLTKLVHDPVEARTFLPKLQPGVQKVRDGASLPEVRELGDRAVNVMKKAMGDDKDGVTNGQIAPTTTDDVLKVLDSQIRAQGGIQKEDSAIWKDGQTYVSEMVREDVNARVFSRIPARVEPYLVHLLPESHRSAVAEGVQKYFIDEDHKKYGAPVVQNPDEIEIVNADFSLAYGGMLLLSHTNLRLVKGRRYGLCGRNGAGKSTLMRSIADGKLEGFPSKDVLRTCFVEHNQGEDAEISILEFVEKDPEIAKEGRERISQVLSEVGFTAGPEGRQSHKVGSLSGGWKMKLALARAMLMRADVLLLDEPTNHLDVANVKWLEQYLQTHTEITSLIVSHDSGFLDAVCTDILHYEQKKLVHYPGNLAAFVKVKPEGKSYYTLSATQVQFKFPPPGILSGVKSNTRAIIRMSNCSFTYPGSSKPSLQDVSCQLTLSSRVAIIGANGAGKSTLIKLLTGETIPQTGKVEKHPNLRIGYIKQHALEHVEMHMEKTPNQYLQWRYANGDDREVLMKATRVLTDEDKAQMEKWIDLGDGKGPRQIENLMGRQKYKKTFQYEVKWKNMLPKFNSQVSRETLLEWGFSKLIQEFDDHEASREGLGYRILEPKVISKHFEDVGLDPEIANHNEISGLSGGQKVKVVLAGAMWNNPHLLVLDEPTNFLDRDSLGGLAVAIRDYKGGVVMISHNEEFVGALCPEQWHVADGRVTHKGLLAIDLNRFEDSRPGSSNVSSAVSSANASAVNSGAEDNSEMKFRAKKKKKLTRAQMKEREVRRRLRHIEWLNSPKGTPHPPDTDDEA
;
A
#
# COMPACT_ATOMS: atom_id res chain seq x y z
N MET A 1 -53.44 17.56 -18.37
CA MET A 1 -54.22 18.45 -17.48
C MET A 1 -53.32 19.62 -17.07
N PRO A 2 -53.89 20.82 -16.88
CA PRO A 2 -53.29 22.09 -17.31
C PRO A 2 -52.55 22.86 -16.21
N HIS A 3 -51.67 23.76 -16.69
CA HIS A 3 -51.11 24.99 -16.14
C HIS A 3 -51.32 25.38 -14.66
N SER A 4 -50.21 25.78 -14.03
CA SER A 4 -50.16 26.91 -13.07
C SER A 4 -48.88 27.72 -13.26
N GLU A 5 -49.05 28.85 -13.96
CA GLU A 5 -48.39 30.16 -13.86
C GLU A 5 -46.94 30.28 -13.32
N SER A 6 -46.06 30.77 -14.20
CA SER A 6 -44.77 31.39 -13.86
C SER A 6 -44.98 32.84 -13.42
N PRO A 7 -44.22 33.39 -12.44
CA PRO A 7 -44.31 34.79 -12.07
C PRO A 7 -43.57 35.70 -13.05
N LEU A 8 -44.24 36.83 -13.32
CA LEU A 8 -43.86 38.07 -14.00
C LEU A 8 -42.38 38.33 -14.31
N LEU A 9 -42.12 38.54 -15.60
CA LEU A 9 -40.92 39.13 -16.19
C LEU A 9 -40.58 40.49 -15.58
N ALA A 10 -39.38 40.61 -15.04
CA ALA A 10 -38.69 41.88 -14.80
C ALA A 10 -38.35 42.55 -16.17
N PRO A 11 -38.27 43.90 -16.24
CA PRO A 11 -38.14 44.61 -17.50
C PRO A 11 -36.82 44.28 -18.20
N VAL A 12 -36.93 43.99 -19.49
CA VAL A 12 -35.82 43.79 -20.42
C VAL A 12 -34.95 45.05 -20.43
N MET A 13 -33.78 44.99 -19.78
CA MET A 13 -32.68 45.88 -20.13
C MET A 13 -32.14 45.45 -21.50
N ALA A 14 -31.92 46.43 -22.36
CA ALA A 14 -31.51 46.28 -23.75
C ALA A 14 -30.26 45.40 -23.91
N ALA A 15 -30.23 44.65 -25.03
CA ALA A 15 -29.15 43.77 -25.44
C ALA A 15 -27.77 44.46 -25.42
N PRO A 16 -26.68 43.73 -25.13
CA PRO A 16 -25.32 44.27 -25.22
C PRO A 16 -25.02 44.57 -26.69
N VAL A 17 -24.75 45.84 -26.98
CA VAL A 17 -24.27 46.30 -28.29
C VAL A 17 -22.94 45.61 -28.57
N ALA A 18 -22.85 44.90 -29.70
CA ALA A 18 -21.63 44.30 -30.20
C ALA A 18 -20.54 45.38 -30.33
N ALA A 19 -19.45 45.22 -29.57
CA ALA A 19 -18.29 46.09 -29.63
C ALA A 19 -17.59 45.93 -31.00
N SER A 20 -17.60 46.99 -31.80
CA SER A 20 -16.79 47.09 -33.01
C SER A 20 -15.32 47.27 -32.63
N LYS A 21 -14.41 46.66 -33.41
CA LYS A 21 -12.95 46.81 -33.28
C LYS A 21 -12.60 48.30 -33.23
N SER A 22 -12.10 48.78 -32.08
CA SER A 22 -11.81 50.19 -31.85
C SER A 22 -10.45 50.55 -32.46
N SER A 23 -10.46 51.48 -33.42
CA SER A 23 -9.24 52.03 -34.04
C SER A 23 -8.67 53.14 -33.16
N PHE A 24 -7.39 53.04 -32.81
CA PHE A 24 -6.62 54.03 -32.04
C PHE A 24 -6.61 55.39 -32.77
N SER A 25 -7.16 56.45 -32.16
CA SER A 25 -7.31 57.75 -32.84
C SER A 25 -6.03 58.60 -32.83
N GLY A 26 -5.07 58.26 -31.97
CA GLY A 26 -3.76 58.91 -31.87
C GLY A 26 -3.78 60.36 -31.32
N VAL A 27 -4.95 60.91 -30.99
CA VAL A 27 -5.08 62.26 -30.41
C VAL A 27 -5.05 62.15 -28.88
N SER A 28 -4.02 62.73 -28.25
CA SER A 28 -3.89 62.73 -26.79
C SER A 28 -4.90 63.70 -26.15
N PRO A 29 -5.67 63.28 -25.13
CA PRO A 29 -6.63 64.15 -24.44
C PRO A 29 -5.91 65.29 -23.71
N THR A 30 -6.57 66.44 -23.60
CA THR A 30 -6.00 67.59 -22.89
C THR A 30 -6.04 67.37 -21.37
N VAL A 31 -5.13 68.01 -20.64
CA VAL A 31 -5.10 67.94 -19.16
C VAL A 31 -6.40 68.47 -18.55
N ASP A 32 -7.02 69.46 -19.18
CA ASP A 32 -8.28 70.06 -18.74
C ASP A 32 -9.47 69.10 -18.90
N GLU A 33 -9.54 68.35 -20.00
CA GLU A 33 -10.57 67.33 -20.22
C GLU A 33 -10.50 66.23 -19.14
N ILE A 34 -9.30 65.72 -18.85
CA ILE A 34 -9.12 64.70 -17.81
C ILE A 34 -9.43 65.26 -16.42
N SER A 35 -8.98 66.47 -16.13
CA SER A 35 -9.26 67.13 -14.85
C SER A 35 -10.76 67.37 -14.67
N SER A 36 -11.48 67.74 -15.73
CA SER A 36 -12.94 67.94 -15.69
C SER A 36 -13.69 66.63 -15.39
N LEU A 37 -13.24 65.52 -15.97
CA LEU A 37 -13.81 64.19 -15.70
C LEU A 37 -13.50 63.73 -14.28
N LEU A 38 -12.29 63.94 -13.77
CA LEU A 38 -11.91 63.62 -12.39
C LEU A 38 -12.73 64.42 -11.36
N VAL A 39 -12.95 65.72 -11.60
CA VAL A 39 -13.84 66.54 -10.77
C VAL A 39 -15.26 65.97 -10.79
N THR A 40 -15.76 65.60 -11.97
CA THR A 40 -17.08 64.98 -12.10
C THR A 40 -17.17 63.63 -11.35
N ILE A 41 -16.12 62.80 -11.41
CA ILE A 41 -16.07 61.51 -10.71
C ILE A 41 -16.08 61.71 -9.19
N PHE A 42 -15.29 62.65 -8.65
CA PHE A 42 -15.13 62.79 -7.20
C PHE A 42 -16.13 63.72 -6.52
N ASP A 43 -16.66 64.71 -7.24
CA ASP A 43 -17.52 65.76 -6.66
C ASP A 43 -18.99 65.68 -7.13
N ALA A 44 -19.37 64.70 -7.97
CA ALA A 44 -20.76 64.49 -8.37
C ALA A 44 -21.68 64.18 -7.17
N LYS A 45 -22.91 64.73 -7.22
CA LYS A 45 -23.95 64.51 -6.20
C LYS A 45 -24.70 63.20 -6.40
N GLU A 46 -24.83 62.75 -7.65
CA GLU A 46 -25.51 61.51 -8.03
C GLU A 46 -24.47 60.43 -8.36
N ALA A 47 -24.67 59.23 -7.80
CA ALA A 47 -23.74 58.11 -7.99
C ALA A 47 -23.65 57.67 -9.45
N GLN A 48 -24.77 57.71 -10.19
CA GLN A 48 -24.80 57.34 -11.60
C GLN A 48 -23.91 58.25 -12.46
N THR A 49 -23.93 59.56 -12.20
CA THR A 49 -23.08 60.52 -12.93
C THR A 49 -21.60 60.27 -12.68
N SER A 50 -21.22 59.92 -11.45
CA SER A 50 -19.85 59.55 -11.11
C SER A 50 -19.42 58.25 -11.82
N LEU A 51 -20.32 57.27 -11.92
CA LEU A 51 -20.08 56.01 -12.62
C LEU A 51 -19.94 56.22 -14.13
N ASP A 52 -20.85 56.95 -14.76
CA ASP A 52 -20.82 57.23 -16.21
C ASP A 52 -19.54 58.01 -16.58
N ALA A 53 -19.15 58.99 -15.75
CA ALA A 53 -17.89 59.72 -15.93
C ALA A 53 -16.65 58.80 -15.78
N SER A 54 -16.73 57.80 -14.91
CA SER A 54 -15.65 56.81 -14.73
C SER A 54 -15.44 55.94 -15.97
N TYR A 55 -16.53 55.48 -16.61
CA TYR A 55 -16.45 54.77 -17.89
C TYR A 55 -16.03 55.68 -19.04
N ALA A 56 -16.51 56.92 -19.08
CA ALA A 56 -16.12 57.89 -20.10
C ALA A 56 -14.61 58.16 -20.06
N LEU A 57 -14.04 58.39 -18.87
CA LEU A 57 -12.60 58.57 -18.70
C LEU A 57 -11.81 57.30 -19.09
N THR A 58 -12.28 56.13 -18.68
CA THR A 58 -11.62 54.86 -19.01
C THR A 58 -11.59 54.60 -20.51
N ASN A 59 -12.72 54.78 -21.20
CA ASN A 59 -12.80 54.61 -22.66
C ASN A 59 -11.97 55.66 -23.41
N LEU A 60 -11.99 56.91 -22.95
CA LEU A 60 -11.16 57.98 -23.51
C LEU A 60 -9.68 57.60 -23.45
N LEU A 61 -9.20 57.10 -22.31
CA LEU A 61 -7.82 56.67 -22.15
C LEU A 61 -7.47 55.50 -23.08
N ILE A 62 -8.30 54.46 -23.12
CA ILE A 62 -8.06 53.27 -23.98
C ILE A 62 -7.96 53.66 -25.45
N GLN A 63 -8.83 54.55 -25.94
CA GLN A 63 -8.87 54.96 -27.35
C GLN A 63 -7.76 55.93 -27.77
N SER A 64 -7.10 56.59 -26.82
CA SER A 64 -6.15 57.68 -27.09
C SER A 64 -4.69 57.36 -26.74
N VAL A 65 -4.35 57.25 -25.46
CA VAL A 65 -2.97 57.10 -24.95
C VAL A 65 -2.73 55.78 -24.22
N GLY A 66 -3.77 55.03 -23.91
CA GLY A 66 -3.71 53.76 -23.20
C GLY A 66 -3.11 53.86 -21.79
N VAL A 67 -2.35 52.84 -21.40
CA VAL A 67 -1.65 52.74 -20.11
C VAL A 67 -0.72 53.93 -19.85
N ARG A 68 -0.18 54.59 -20.89
CA ARG A 68 0.68 55.78 -20.74
C ARG A 68 -0.07 56.91 -20.04
N GLY A 69 -1.36 57.07 -20.32
CA GLY A 69 -2.20 58.09 -19.71
C GLY A 69 -2.35 57.94 -18.19
N LEU A 70 -2.32 56.70 -17.67
CA LEU A 70 -2.41 56.45 -16.23
C LEU A 70 -1.25 57.09 -15.45
N LEU A 71 -0.06 57.15 -16.08
CA LEU A 71 1.12 57.78 -15.49
C LEU A 71 1.24 59.26 -15.88
N ALA A 72 1.06 59.60 -17.16
CA ALA A 72 1.25 60.95 -17.67
C ALA A 72 0.35 61.99 -16.97
N TYR A 73 -0.88 61.60 -16.60
CA TYR A 73 -1.85 62.48 -15.96
C TYR A 73 -1.94 62.32 -14.43
N ASN A 74 -1.00 61.61 -13.79
CA ASN A 74 -0.98 61.38 -12.33
C ASN A 74 -2.31 60.82 -11.76
N LEU A 75 -2.98 59.93 -12.49
CA LEU A 75 -4.28 59.39 -12.11
C LEU A 75 -4.21 58.48 -10.87
N ILE A 76 -3.20 57.62 -10.78
CA ILE A 76 -3.06 56.65 -9.67
C ILE A 76 -2.89 57.34 -8.30
N PRO A 77 -2.02 58.35 -8.13
CA PRO A 77 -1.93 59.11 -6.88
C PRO A 77 -3.23 59.80 -6.46
N GLU A 78 -3.97 60.40 -7.40
CA GLU A 78 -5.24 61.07 -7.10
C GLU A 78 -6.33 60.07 -6.70
N ILE A 79 -6.41 58.91 -7.36
CA ILE A 79 -7.31 57.81 -6.96
C ILE A 79 -6.96 57.31 -5.54
N LYS A 80 -5.67 57.08 -5.25
CA LYS A 80 -5.19 56.67 -3.91
C LYS A 80 -5.59 57.68 -2.84
N LYS A 81 -5.41 58.97 -3.12
CA LYS A 81 -5.76 60.08 -2.23
C LYS A 81 -7.27 60.17 -2.00
N ALA A 82 -8.08 60.01 -3.05
CA ALA A 82 -9.54 60.01 -2.97
C ALA A 82 -10.07 58.81 -2.16
N ALA A 83 -9.54 57.60 -2.39
CA ALA A 83 -9.87 56.39 -1.64
C ALA A 83 -9.50 56.51 -0.14
N GLY A 84 -8.41 57.19 0.19
CA GLY A 84 -7.98 57.44 1.57
C GLY A 84 -8.78 58.51 2.33
N ASN A 85 -9.68 59.24 1.67
CA ASN A 85 -10.38 60.39 2.26
C ASN A 85 -11.52 59.97 3.21
N LYS A 86 -11.21 59.89 4.51
CA LYS A 86 -12.17 59.50 5.56
C LYS A 86 -13.34 60.46 5.78
N LYS A 87 -13.28 61.69 5.25
CA LYS A 87 -14.30 62.74 5.51
C LYS A 87 -15.40 62.80 4.45
N GLN A 88 -15.14 62.31 3.23
CA GLN A 88 -16.04 62.45 2.09
C GLN A 88 -16.33 61.09 1.46
N ASP A 89 -17.55 60.59 1.67
CA ASP A 89 -17.99 59.28 1.16
C ASP A 89 -18.11 59.28 -0.37
N ALA A 90 -18.56 60.38 -0.98
CA ALA A 90 -18.65 60.52 -2.43
C ALA A 90 -17.29 60.34 -3.13
N LYS A 91 -16.20 60.86 -2.55
CA LYS A 91 -14.84 60.69 -3.10
C LYS A 91 -14.34 59.26 -3.03
N ARG A 92 -14.62 58.56 -1.92
CA ARG A 92 -14.26 57.15 -1.78
C ARG A 92 -15.07 56.27 -2.72
N LEU A 93 -16.35 56.57 -2.91
CA LEU A 93 -17.22 55.87 -3.85
C LEU A 93 -16.76 56.09 -5.30
N GLY A 94 -16.53 57.35 -5.71
CA GLY A 94 -16.01 57.68 -7.03
C GLY A 94 -14.64 57.03 -7.31
N ALA A 95 -13.77 56.92 -6.29
CA ALA A 95 -12.52 56.19 -6.39
C ALA A 95 -12.71 54.69 -6.65
N MET A 96 -13.75 54.05 -6.11
CA MET A 96 -14.05 52.64 -6.40
C MET A 96 -14.72 52.45 -7.76
N PHE A 97 -15.54 53.41 -8.23
CA PHE A 97 -16.12 53.36 -9.57
C PHE A 97 -15.08 53.47 -10.68
N ILE A 98 -14.12 54.40 -10.58
CA ILE A 98 -13.04 54.51 -11.55
C ILE A 98 -12.13 53.28 -11.53
N VAL A 99 -11.82 52.72 -10.35
CA VAL A 99 -11.04 51.48 -10.25
C VAL A 99 -11.80 50.29 -10.86
N GLY A 100 -13.10 50.17 -10.60
CA GLY A 100 -13.93 49.12 -11.20
C GLY A 100 -14.01 49.22 -12.72
N ALA A 101 -14.27 50.41 -13.26
CA ALA A 101 -14.29 50.65 -14.71
C ALA A 101 -12.94 50.34 -15.35
N MET A 102 -11.82 50.71 -14.70
CA MET A 102 -10.48 50.39 -15.17
C MET A 102 -10.23 48.88 -15.18
N PHE A 103 -10.58 48.16 -14.10
CA PHE A 103 -10.40 46.70 -14.00
C PHE A 103 -11.28 45.91 -14.97
N GLU A 104 -12.43 46.46 -15.40
CA GLU A 104 -13.29 45.82 -16.41
C GLU A 104 -12.70 45.93 -17.84
N ARG A 105 -12.22 47.13 -18.20
CA ARG A 105 -11.96 47.47 -19.62
C ARG A 105 -10.49 47.38 -20.01
N PHE A 106 -9.57 47.81 -19.15
CA PHE A 106 -8.15 47.87 -19.51
C PHE A 106 -7.50 46.50 -19.74
N PRO A 107 -7.69 45.46 -18.89
CA PRO A 107 -7.02 44.17 -19.12
C PRO A 107 -7.41 43.52 -20.45
N ARG A 108 -8.66 43.70 -20.89
CA ARG A 108 -9.17 43.14 -22.16
C ARG A 108 -8.54 43.77 -23.40
N GLU A 109 -8.32 45.08 -23.37
CA GLU A 109 -7.83 45.85 -24.52
C GLU A 109 -6.30 46.05 -24.48
N GLN A 110 -5.72 46.12 -23.28
CA GLN A 110 -4.31 46.42 -23.04
C GLN A 110 -3.73 45.61 -21.87
N HIS A 111 -3.17 44.44 -22.16
CA HIS A 111 -2.58 43.52 -21.16
C HIS A 111 -1.47 44.15 -20.30
N LEU A 112 -0.73 45.14 -20.82
CA LEU A 112 0.27 45.88 -20.03
C LEU A 112 -0.32 46.61 -18.81
N SER A 113 -1.63 46.87 -18.80
CA SER A 113 -2.33 47.48 -17.65
C SER A 113 -2.30 46.60 -16.40
N GLU A 114 -2.20 45.27 -16.54
CA GLU A 114 -2.10 44.31 -15.44
C GLU A 114 -0.92 44.63 -14.52
N VAL A 115 0.24 44.97 -15.12
CA VAL A 115 1.47 45.32 -14.41
C VAL A 115 1.26 46.56 -13.54
N VAL A 116 0.51 47.54 -14.04
CA VAL A 116 0.21 48.78 -13.31
C VAL A 116 -0.77 48.52 -12.17
N PHE A 117 -1.76 47.65 -12.38
CA PHE A 117 -2.81 47.36 -11.40
C PHE A 117 -2.37 46.42 -10.29
N LEU A 118 -1.45 45.49 -10.58
CA LEU A 118 -1.03 44.43 -9.64
C LEU A 118 0.36 44.67 -9.04
N VAL A 119 1.32 45.16 -9.82
CA VAL A 119 2.75 45.18 -9.44
C VAL A 119 3.23 46.57 -9.01
N ARG A 120 2.98 47.61 -9.83
CA ARG A 120 3.56 48.94 -9.62
C ARG A 120 2.95 49.67 -8.41
N ASP A 121 3.80 50.31 -7.58
CA ASP A 121 3.41 51.06 -6.37
C ASP A 121 2.48 50.29 -5.41
N GLY A 122 2.69 48.97 -5.28
CA GLY A 122 1.89 48.09 -4.43
C GLY A 122 0.49 47.79 -4.96
N GLY A 123 0.20 48.09 -6.24
CA GLY A 123 -1.03 47.74 -6.94
C GLY A 123 -2.28 48.53 -6.52
N LEU A 124 -3.21 48.74 -7.45
CA LEU A 124 -4.55 49.28 -7.17
C LEU A 124 -5.44 48.26 -6.45
N LEU A 125 -5.16 46.95 -6.59
CA LEU A 125 -5.91 45.87 -5.93
C LEU A 125 -5.94 46.03 -4.41
N ASN A 126 -4.82 46.44 -3.80
CA ASN A 126 -4.72 46.64 -2.35
C ASN A 126 -5.71 47.70 -1.83
N ILE A 127 -6.00 48.72 -2.62
CA ILE A 127 -6.95 49.78 -2.28
C ILE A 127 -8.38 49.24 -2.28
N ALA A 128 -8.72 48.45 -3.30
CA ALA A 128 -10.02 47.81 -3.40
C ALA A 128 -10.25 46.83 -2.22
N LEU A 129 -9.23 46.04 -1.86
CA LEU A 129 -9.28 45.16 -0.69
C LEU A 129 -9.45 45.94 0.63
N ASP A 130 -8.76 47.07 0.80
CA ASP A 130 -8.90 47.92 1.99
C ASP A 130 -10.26 48.62 2.09
N ALA A 131 -10.91 48.86 0.94
CA ALA A 131 -12.24 49.44 0.81
C ALA A 131 -13.37 48.44 1.13
N LEU A 132 -13.12 47.11 1.08
CA LEU A 132 -14.07 46.10 1.57
C LEU A 132 -14.39 46.24 3.07
N ALA A 133 -13.52 46.94 3.80
CA ALA A 133 -13.70 47.24 5.21
C ALA A 133 -14.27 48.65 5.48
N ASP A 134 -14.76 49.36 4.45
CA ASP A 134 -15.45 50.64 4.63
C ASP A 134 -16.77 50.43 5.42
N LYS A 135 -17.22 51.46 6.13
CA LYS A 135 -18.47 51.42 6.89
C LYS A 135 -19.69 51.54 5.96
N ASN A 136 -19.54 52.23 4.83
CA ASN A 136 -20.61 52.46 3.87
C ASN A 136 -20.82 51.21 2.99
N SER A 137 -22.06 50.71 2.86
CA SER A 137 -22.37 49.53 2.06
C SER A 137 -22.11 49.73 0.57
N SER A 138 -22.45 50.90 0.01
CA SER A 138 -22.28 51.17 -1.43
C SER A 138 -20.80 51.18 -1.84
N ILE A 139 -19.90 51.65 -0.95
CA ILE A 139 -18.45 51.60 -1.20
C ILE A 139 -17.97 50.15 -1.18
N ARG A 140 -18.43 49.33 -0.22
CA ARG A 140 -18.07 47.91 -0.13
C ARG A 140 -18.54 47.12 -1.36
N GLU A 141 -19.76 47.34 -1.81
CA GLU A 141 -20.32 46.70 -3.02
C GLU A 141 -19.53 47.10 -4.27
N SER A 142 -19.17 48.38 -4.40
CA SER A 142 -18.36 48.88 -5.51
C SER A 142 -16.94 48.33 -5.48
N ALA A 143 -16.34 48.21 -4.30
CA ALA A 143 -15.02 47.60 -4.11
C ALA A 143 -15.05 46.10 -4.44
N GLN A 144 -16.10 45.38 -4.03
CA GLN A 144 -16.29 43.96 -4.36
C GLN A 144 -16.45 43.77 -5.87
N TYR A 145 -17.24 44.63 -6.52
CA TYR A 145 -17.40 44.63 -7.97
C TYR A 145 -16.05 44.83 -8.68
N ALA A 146 -15.25 45.82 -8.27
CA ALA A 146 -13.94 46.05 -8.85
C ALA A 146 -13.03 44.82 -8.73
N VAL A 147 -12.96 44.22 -7.54
CA VAL A 147 -12.16 43.00 -7.30
C VAL A 147 -12.62 41.83 -8.19
N ASP A 148 -13.93 41.61 -8.31
CA ASP A 148 -14.48 40.53 -9.12
C ASP A 148 -14.27 40.77 -10.63
N GLU A 149 -14.36 42.01 -11.11
CA GLU A 149 -14.07 42.33 -12.51
C GLU A 149 -12.59 42.15 -12.85
N LEU A 150 -11.67 42.54 -11.96
CA LEU A 150 -10.25 42.27 -12.18
C LEU A 150 -10.00 40.76 -12.30
N TYR A 151 -10.55 39.96 -11.38
CA TYR A 151 -10.39 38.51 -11.41
C TYR A 151 -10.93 37.85 -12.69
N LYS A 152 -12.08 38.32 -13.20
CA LYS A 152 -12.69 37.76 -14.42
C LYS A 152 -11.88 38.05 -15.69
N ASN A 153 -11.19 39.18 -15.73
CA ASN A 153 -10.50 39.66 -16.94
C ASN A 153 -9.01 39.29 -16.99
N LEU A 154 -8.46 38.63 -15.96
CA LEU A 154 -7.10 38.12 -15.97
C LEU A 154 -7.02 36.69 -16.54
N GLU A 155 -5.99 36.45 -17.34
CA GLU A 155 -5.64 35.12 -17.84
C GLU A 155 -5.10 34.20 -16.72
N SER A 156 -5.08 32.88 -16.95
CA SER A 156 -4.63 31.89 -15.96
C SER A 156 -3.21 32.17 -15.44
N GLU A 157 -2.31 32.57 -16.32
CA GLU A 157 -0.91 32.88 -16.01
C GLU A 157 -0.79 34.20 -15.24
N SER A 158 -1.53 35.22 -15.66
CA SER A 158 -1.59 36.52 -14.97
C SER A 158 -2.18 36.43 -13.56
N LEU A 159 -3.11 35.50 -13.34
CA LEU A 159 -3.62 35.19 -12.00
C LEU A 159 -2.50 34.69 -11.08
N VAL A 160 -1.61 33.81 -11.55
CA VAL A 160 -0.53 33.22 -10.73
C VAL A 160 0.67 34.15 -10.59
N ILE A 161 1.06 34.87 -11.64
CA ILE A 161 2.28 35.71 -11.64
C ILE A 161 1.99 37.14 -11.16
N GLY A 162 0.77 37.65 -11.37
CA GLY A 162 0.38 38.99 -10.95
C GLY A 162 -0.48 39.02 -9.69
N MET A 163 -1.64 38.35 -9.74
CA MET A 163 -2.62 38.47 -8.67
C MET A 163 -2.18 37.75 -7.40
N LEU A 164 -1.65 36.54 -7.51
CA LEU A 164 -1.23 35.74 -6.36
C LEU A 164 -0.14 36.42 -5.52
N PRO A 165 0.97 36.96 -6.07
CA PRO A 165 1.99 37.64 -5.27
C PRO A 165 1.47 38.94 -4.64
N ALA A 166 0.55 39.64 -5.32
CA ALA A 166 -0.12 40.80 -4.74
C ALA A 166 -0.97 40.42 -3.51
N LEU A 167 -1.70 39.30 -3.57
CA LEU A 167 -2.47 38.77 -2.44
C LEU A 167 -1.57 38.29 -1.30
N GLN A 168 -0.46 37.60 -1.60
CA GLN A 168 0.54 37.19 -0.60
C GLN A 168 1.11 38.42 0.13
N THR A 169 1.50 39.45 -0.62
CA THR A 169 2.03 40.69 -0.06
C THR A 169 0.98 41.37 0.82
N TYR A 170 -0.29 41.40 0.40
CA TYR A 170 -1.38 41.96 1.20
C TYR A 170 -1.58 41.21 2.53
N LEU A 171 -1.60 39.88 2.49
CA LEU A 171 -1.82 39.03 3.66
C LEU A 171 -0.63 38.97 4.62
N SER A 172 0.58 39.23 4.14
CA SER A 172 1.78 39.33 4.97
C SER A 172 1.84 40.61 5.83
N LYS A 173 0.95 41.58 5.60
CA LYS A 173 0.91 42.83 6.36
C LYS A 173 0.47 42.56 7.81
N THR A 174 1.26 43.03 8.77
CA THR A 174 0.98 42.92 10.21
C THR A 174 -0.23 43.73 10.68
N THR A 175 -0.64 44.76 9.91
CA THR A 175 -1.78 45.64 10.22
C THR A 175 -2.79 45.65 9.06
N GLY A 176 -3.42 44.52 8.78
CA GLY A 176 -4.50 44.39 7.80
C GLY A 176 -5.89 44.53 8.43
N LYS A 177 -6.89 44.99 7.66
CA LYS A 177 -8.29 44.91 8.09
C LYS A 177 -8.84 43.51 7.80
N TRP A 178 -9.57 42.93 8.75
CA TRP A 178 -10.03 41.53 8.64
C TRP A 178 -10.95 41.29 7.44
N GLN A 179 -11.75 42.27 7.01
CA GLN A 179 -12.61 42.13 5.82
C GLN A 179 -11.80 42.04 4.51
N GLY A 180 -10.75 42.85 4.37
CA GLY A 180 -9.84 42.77 3.22
C GLY A 180 -9.06 41.45 3.21
N THR A 181 -8.70 40.96 4.40
CA THR A 181 -8.07 39.64 4.59
C THR A 181 -9.00 38.50 4.14
N VAL A 182 -10.29 38.57 4.51
CA VAL A 182 -11.32 37.64 4.02
C VAL A 182 -11.47 37.72 2.51
N GLY A 183 -11.46 38.91 1.92
CA GLY A 183 -11.50 39.12 0.47
C GLY A 183 -10.31 38.46 -0.23
N ALA A 184 -9.09 38.66 0.28
CA ALA A 184 -7.88 38.08 -0.27
C ALA A 184 -7.86 36.54 -0.21
N TYR A 185 -8.24 35.94 0.93
CA TYR A 185 -8.39 34.48 1.03
C TYR A 185 -9.46 33.93 0.08
N THR A 186 -10.60 34.64 -0.05
CA THR A 186 -11.67 34.24 -0.96
C THR A 186 -11.22 34.22 -2.42
N LEU A 187 -10.39 35.18 -2.84
CA LEU A 187 -9.82 35.21 -4.19
C LEU A 187 -8.86 34.04 -4.43
N MET A 188 -7.97 33.76 -3.48
CA MET A 188 -7.11 32.57 -3.58
C MET A 188 -7.90 31.26 -3.63
N ALA A 189 -8.98 31.15 -2.85
CA ALA A 189 -9.88 30.00 -2.93
C ALA A 189 -10.55 29.90 -4.30
N LYS A 190 -11.07 31.00 -4.86
CA LYS A 190 -11.65 31.04 -6.21
C LYS A 190 -10.64 30.64 -7.29
N MET A 191 -9.38 31.07 -7.17
CA MET A 191 -8.31 30.66 -8.09
C MET A 191 -8.07 29.15 -8.05
N ALA A 192 -7.99 28.57 -6.85
CA ALA A 192 -7.81 27.13 -6.69
C ALA A 192 -9.03 26.33 -7.18
N GLU A 193 -10.25 26.80 -6.90
CA GLU A 193 -11.50 26.20 -7.39
C GLU A 193 -11.59 26.26 -8.93
N LYS A 194 -11.16 27.38 -9.56
CA LYS A 194 -11.11 27.52 -11.02
C LYS A 194 -10.15 26.52 -11.68
N ALA A 195 -9.11 26.10 -10.97
CA ALA A 195 -8.11 25.15 -11.46
C ALA A 195 -8.56 23.68 -11.37
N GLN A 196 -9.75 23.36 -10.85
CA GLN A 196 -10.23 21.98 -10.74
C GLN A 196 -10.63 21.39 -12.10
N MET A 197 -10.33 20.09 -12.30
CA MET A 197 -10.68 19.36 -13.53
C MET A 197 -12.19 19.36 -13.74
N GLY A 198 -12.63 19.64 -14.98
CA GLY A 198 -14.04 19.66 -15.34
C GLY A 198 -14.34 19.01 -16.69
N THR A 199 -15.59 19.12 -17.13
CA THR A 199 -16.04 18.65 -18.45
C THR A 199 -16.10 19.79 -19.46
N GLY A 200 -15.18 20.76 -19.36
CA GLY A 200 -15.14 21.93 -20.22
C GLY A 200 -14.70 21.61 -21.65
N THR A 201 -14.64 22.63 -22.49
CA THR A 201 -14.00 22.50 -23.81
C THR A 201 -12.50 22.24 -23.67
N LYS A 202 -11.87 21.64 -24.69
CA LYS A 202 -10.43 21.29 -24.65
C LYS A 202 -9.53 22.48 -24.27
N ALA A 203 -9.82 23.68 -24.82
CA ALA A 203 -9.07 24.89 -24.52
C ALA A 203 -9.27 25.39 -23.08
N GLU A 204 -10.47 25.22 -22.52
CA GLU A 204 -10.75 25.56 -21.12
C GLU A 204 -10.04 24.60 -20.16
N GLU A 205 -10.04 23.30 -20.43
CA GLU A 205 -9.32 22.32 -19.60
C GLU A 205 -7.80 22.54 -19.67
N GLU A 206 -7.25 22.84 -20.87
CA GLU A 206 -5.83 23.21 -21.00
C GLU A 206 -5.48 24.44 -20.13
N ALA A 207 -6.32 25.48 -20.13
CA ALA A 207 -6.10 26.68 -19.32
C ALA A 207 -6.22 26.43 -17.80
N LYS A 208 -7.08 25.49 -17.39
CA LYS A 208 -7.20 25.06 -15.99
C LYS A 208 -6.01 24.24 -15.55
N ASP A 209 -5.47 23.38 -16.42
CA ASP A 209 -4.28 22.60 -16.13
C ASP A 209 -3.06 23.51 -15.93
N VAL A 210 -2.90 24.56 -16.75
CA VAL A 210 -1.84 25.56 -16.53
C VAL A 210 -1.98 26.23 -15.17
N LEU A 211 -3.19 26.67 -14.83
CA LEU A 211 -3.46 27.31 -13.55
C LEU A 211 -3.15 26.36 -12.38
N ARG A 212 -3.51 25.08 -12.51
CA ARG A 212 -3.28 24.05 -11.50
C ARG A 212 -1.79 23.78 -11.27
N GLU A 213 -1.03 23.55 -12.35
CA GLU A 213 0.42 23.28 -12.26
C GLU A 213 1.18 24.49 -11.71
N SER A 214 0.87 25.68 -12.23
CA SER A 214 1.58 26.91 -11.87
C SER A 214 1.29 27.30 -10.42
N MET A 215 0.02 27.26 -10.00
CA MET A 215 -0.35 27.53 -8.61
C MET A 215 0.16 26.42 -7.68
N GLY A 216 0.18 25.17 -8.15
CA GLY A 216 0.75 24.01 -7.46
C GLY A 216 2.19 24.25 -7.01
N LYS A 217 3.07 24.73 -7.90
CA LYS A 217 4.48 25.06 -7.58
C LYS A 217 4.63 26.11 -6.48
N THR A 218 3.68 27.05 -6.39
CA THR A 218 3.70 28.13 -5.37
C THR A 218 3.13 27.71 -4.02
N LEU A 219 2.55 26.51 -3.89
CA LEU A 219 1.94 26.03 -2.64
C LEU A 219 2.91 26.06 -1.46
N LYS A 220 4.22 25.89 -1.69
CA LYS A 220 5.24 25.98 -0.63
C LYS A 220 5.22 27.31 0.13
N GLU A 221 4.88 28.40 -0.55
CA GLU A 221 4.80 29.75 0.01
C GLU A 221 3.38 30.05 0.49
N LEU A 222 2.35 29.50 -0.17
CA LEU A 222 0.95 29.73 0.19
C LEU A 222 0.51 29.01 1.46
N ILE A 223 0.92 27.75 1.66
CA ILE A 223 0.47 26.93 2.80
C ILE A 223 0.77 27.62 4.13
N PRO A 224 2.00 28.10 4.42
CA PRO A 224 2.28 28.79 5.68
C PRO A 224 1.46 30.07 5.89
N ILE A 225 1.19 30.83 4.82
CA ILE A 225 0.39 32.07 4.89
C ILE A 225 -1.05 31.74 5.28
N VAL A 226 -1.66 30.75 4.63
CA VAL A 226 -3.04 30.35 4.90
C VAL A 226 -3.17 29.65 6.25
N GLU A 227 -2.20 28.83 6.66
CA GLU A 227 -2.14 28.23 8.00
C GLU A 227 -2.11 29.31 9.09
N GLY A 228 -1.33 30.38 8.90
CA GLY A 228 -1.36 31.54 9.80
C GLY A 228 -2.76 32.15 9.94
N GLY A 229 -3.50 32.27 8.83
CA GLY A 229 -4.90 32.72 8.83
C GLY A 229 -5.87 31.77 9.53
N MET A 230 -5.61 30.46 9.54
CA MET A 230 -6.45 29.47 10.25
C MET A 230 -6.40 29.64 11.77
N HIS A 231 -5.34 30.25 12.29
CA HIS A 231 -5.14 30.54 13.71
C HIS A 231 -5.45 32.00 14.08
N ASP A 232 -6.08 32.76 13.18
CA ASP A 232 -6.50 34.13 13.45
C ASP A 232 -7.55 34.17 14.59
N LEU A 233 -7.46 35.19 15.45
CA LEU A 233 -8.41 35.40 16.56
C LEU A 233 -9.82 35.71 16.06
N LYS A 234 -9.96 36.23 14.83
CA LYS A 234 -11.24 36.53 14.20
C LYS A 234 -11.79 35.28 13.51
N ALA A 235 -12.88 34.74 14.07
CA ALA A 235 -13.51 33.51 13.60
C ALA A 235 -13.88 33.52 12.10
N GLU A 236 -14.27 34.67 11.55
CA GLU A 236 -14.59 34.83 10.13
C GLU A 236 -13.35 34.64 9.23
N VAL A 237 -12.19 35.17 9.66
CA VAL A 237 -10.92 35.00 8.93
C VAL A 237 -10.49 33.54 8.99
N ALA A 238 -10.49 32.94 10.19
CA ALA A 238 -10.13 31.53 10.39
C ALA A 238 -11.01 30.57 9.57
N LYS A 239 -12.32 30.83 9.49
CA LYS A 239 -13.26 30.03 8.70
C LYS A 239 -12.95 30.10 7.20
N VAL A 240 -12.66 31.29 6.67
CA VAL A 240 -12.37 31.47 5.25
C VAL A 240 -10.97 30.95 4.89
N ALA A 241 -9.99 31.13 5.77
CA ALA A 241 -8.65 30.54 5.63
C ALA A 241 -8.72 29.00 5.58
N PHE A 242 -9.53 28.37 6.45
CA PHE A 242 -9.76 26.91 6.40
C PHE A 242 -10.38 26.45 5.06
N LYS A 243 -11.38 27.18 4.54
CA LYS A 243 -11.95 26.90 3.21
C LYS A 243 -10.88 27.06 2.12
N THR A 244 -10.05 28.09 2.23
CA THR A 244 -8.97 28.38 1.28
C THR A 244 -7.92 27.27 1.29
N MET A 245 -7.49 26.80 2.46
CA MET A 245 -6.57 25.67 2.61
C MET A 245 -7.15 24.41 1.94
N THR A 246 -8.42 24.10 2.20
CA THR A 246 -9.10 22.96 1.57
C THR A 246 -9.08 23.07 0.04
N SER A 247 -9.34 24.26 -0.49
CA SER A 247 -9.31 24.51 -1.95
C SER A 247 -7.90 24.37 -2.52
N LEU A 248 -6.88 24.94 -1.85
CA LEU A 248 -5.48 24.82 -2.24
C LEU A 248 -4.99 23.38 -2.27
N THR A 249 -5.40 22.56 -1.30
CA THR A 249 -5.02 21.14 -1.29
C THR A 249 -5.63 20.33 -2.43
N THR A 250 -6.68 20.81 -3.11
CA THR A 250 -7.19 20.16 -4.33
C THR A 250 -6.24 20.26 -5.52
N LEU A 251 -5.25 21.16 -5.44
CA LEU A 251 -4.19 21.30 -6.45
C LEU A 251 -3.07 20.27 -6.27
N LEU A 252 -3.03 19.56 -5.13
CA LEU A 252 -2.02 18.53 -4.85
C LEU A 252 -2.31 17.28 -5.69
N GLN A 253 -1.49 17.05 -6.71
CA GLN A 253 -1.50 15.82 -7.50
C GLN A 253 -0.65 14.76 -6.81
N ASN A 254 -1.21 14.13 -5.77
CA ASN A 254 -0.60 12.98 -5.14
C ASN A 254 -1.68 12.06 -4.59
N ASP A 255 -1.92 10.96 -5.30
CA ASP A 255 -2.96 9.98 -4.96
C ASP A 255 -2.69 9.27 -3.63
N ASP A 256 -1.44 9.22 -3.17
CA ASP A 256 -1.10 8.62 -1.89
C ASP A 256 -1.59 9.48 -0.72
N VAL A 257 -1.41 10.79 -0.82
CA VAL A 257 -1.78 11.74 0.25
C VAL A 257 -3.24 12.18 0.15
N ALA A 258 -3.84 12.17 -1.05
CA ALA A 258 -5.20 12.66 -1.30
C ALA A 258 -6.27 12.13 -0.30
N PRO A 259 -6.34 10.83 0.02
CA PRO A 259 -7.31 10.30 0.99
C PRO A 259 -7.12 10.82 2.41
N ARG A 260 -5.93 11.32 2.73
CA ARG A 260 -5.54 11.79 4.08
C ARG A 260 -5.64 13.30 4.22
N ILE A 261 -5.70 14.06 3.12
CA ILE A 261 -5.77 15.53 3.12
C ILE A 261 -6.80 16.08 4.14
N PRO A 262 -8.07 15.60 4.21
CA PRO A 262 -9.04 16.15 5.16
C PRO A 262 -8.59 16.03 6.62
N LEU A 263 -7.96 14.89 6.97
CA LEU A 263 -7.42 14.65 8.31
C LEU A 263 -6.20 15.54 8.60
N LEU A 264 -5.34 15.79 7.60
CA LEU A 264 -4.17 16.66 7.73
C LEU A 264 -4.60 18.11 7.99
N ILE A 265 -5.59 18.62 7.24
CA ILE A 265 -6.11 19.99 7.41
C ILE A 265 -6.79 20.14 8.77
N ASP A 266 -7.59 19.17 9.22
CA ASP A 266 -8.19 19.21 10.55
C ASP A 266 -7.12 19.23 11.66
N THR A 267 -6.00 18.52 11.44
CA THR A 267 -4.86 18.49 12.35
C THR A 267 -4.05 19.80 12.35
N MET A 268 -4.06 20.55 11.25
CA MET A 268 -3.53 21.92 11.19
C MET A 268 -4.44 22.89 11.93
N LYS A 269 -5.76 22.81 11.71
CA LYS A 269 -6.76 23.65 12.39
C LYS A 269 -6.72 23.48 13.91
N ASN A 270 -6.66 22.24 14.38
CA ASN A 270 -6.71 21.86 15.78
C ASN A 270 -5.42 21.12 16.17
N PRO A 271 -4.34 21.83 16.51
CA PRO A 271 -3.05 21.21 16.81
C PRO A 271 -3.04 20.59 18.22
N SER A 272 -3.71 19.44 18.38
CA SER A 272 -3.69 18.63 19.61
C SER A 272 -2.76 17.42 19.47
N ALA A 273 -2.30 16.86 20.59
CA ALA A 273 -1.50 15.64 20.57
C ALA A 273 -2.26 14.44 19.98
N GLN A 274 -3.58 14.36 20.21
CA GLN A 274 -4.43 13.27 19.71
C GLN A 274 -4.67 13.36 18.20
N THR A 275 -4.96 14.56 17.68
CA THR A 275 -5.14 14.78 16.23
C THR A 275 -3.84 14.52 15.49
N LEU A 276 -2.71 14.98 16.03
CA LEU A 276 -1.38 14.71 15.48
C LEU A 276 -1.06 13.21 15.46
N GLN A 277 -1.31 12.49 16.56
CA GLN A 277 -1.12 11.04 16.61
C GLN A 277 -1.95 10.32 15.53
N LYS A 278 -3.22 10.69 15.36
CA LYS A 278 -4.09 10.10 14.33
C LYS A 278 -3.57 10.38 12.92
N ALA A 279 -3.13 11.60 12.66
CA ALA A 279 -2.55 11.98 11.36
C ALA A 279 -1.26 11.22 11.05
N ILE A 280 -0.32 11.15 12.00
CA ILE A 280 0.94 10.40 11.82
C ILE A 280 0.67 8.90 11.65
N HIS A 281 -0.24 8.33 12.43
CA HIS A 281 -0.64 6.93 12.28
C HIS A 281 -1.18 6.65 10.86
N ALA A 282 -2.11 7.47 10.39
CA ALA A 282 -2.68 7.34 9.04
C ALA A 282 -1.63 7.53 7.94
N LEU A 283 -0.68 8.46 8.10
CA LEU A 283 0.44 8.65 7.17
C LEU A 283 1.40 7.46 7.17
N SER A 284 1.66 6.84 8.33
CA SER A 284 2.53 5.65 8.40
C SER A 284 1.95 4.44 7.70
N GLN A 285 0.61 4.33 7.68
CA GLN A 285 -0.12 3.31 6.93
C GLN A 285 -0.27 3.64 5.43
N THR A 286 0.11 4.86 5.01
CA THR A 286 -0.01 5.30 3.62
C THR A 286 1.15 4.73 2.80
N THR A 287 0.80 4.23 1.62
CA THR A 287 1.73 3.62 0.67
C THR A 287 2.21 4.72 -0.29
N PHE A 288 3.40 5.30 -0.07
CA PHE A 288 3.89 6.37 -0.95
C PHE A 288 4.48 5.80 -2.24
N VAL A 289 3.74 5.86 -3.33
CA VAL A 289 4.10 5.38 -4.68
C VAL A 289 4.57 6.53 -5.55
N ALA A 290 3.82 7.63 -5.52
CA ALA A 290 4.03 8.80 -6.36
C ALA A 290 5.27 9.59 -5.93
N ILE A 291 5.84 10.30 -6.90
CA ILE A 291 6.96 11.22 -6.67
C ILE A 291 6.53 12.27 -5.64
N VAL A 292 7.37 12.47 -4.63
CA VAL A 292 7.10 13.46 -3.59
C VAL A 292 7.66 14.80 -4.06
N THR A 293 6.76 15.66 -4.54
CA THR A 293 7.07 17.00 -5.04
C THR A 293 7.08 18.05 -3.92
N SER A 294 7.68 19.22 -4.19
CA SER A 294 7.71 20.37 -3.27
C SER A 294 6.37 20.70 -2.57
N PRO A 295 5.21 20.68 -3.26
CA PRO A 295 3.92 20.99 -2.63
C PRO A 295 3.49 19.98 -1.56
N VAL A 296 3.76 18.68 -1.79
CA VAL A 296 3.46 17.62 -0.82
C VAL A 296 4.36 17.76 0.40
N LEU A 297 5.65 18.04 0.19
CA LEU A 297 6.58 18.33 1.28
C LEU A 297 6.18 19.56 2.08
N ALA A 298 5.69 20.61 1.44
CA ALA A 298 5.22 21.81 2.13
C ALA A 298 4.03 21.53 3.06
N LEU A 299 3.12 20.63 2.68
CA LEU A 299 1.99 20.22 3.52
C LEU A 299 2.45 19.34 4.70
N LEU A 300 3.34 18.36 4.45
CA LEU A 300 3.72 17.36 5.44
C LEU A 300 4.79 17.82 6.43
N THR A 301 5.74 18.65 5.98
CA THR A 301 6.90 19.08 6.78
C THR A 301 6.51 19.73 8.12
N PRO A 302 5.56 20.69 8.18
CA PRO A 302 5.16 21.30 9.45
C PRO A 302 4.57 20.30 10.45
N LEU A 303 3.84 19.30 9.96
CA LEU A 303 3.24 18.24 10.79
C LEU A 303 4.32 17.32 11.37
N LEU A 304 5.27 16.90 10.54
CA LEU A 304 6.38 16.03 10.94
C LEU A 304 7.32 16.75 11.91
N GLU A 305 7.64 18.02 11.65
CA GLU A 305 8.44 18.86 12.53
C GLU A 305 7.81 18.98 13.93
N ARG A 306 6.50 19.25 13.98
CA ARG A 306 5.75 19.32 15.23
C ARG A 306 5.77 17.99 15.99
N ALA A 307 5.62 16.86 15.30
CA ALA A 307 5.67 15.53 15.93
C ALA A 307 7.05 15.21 16.52
N LEU A 308 8.14 15.53 15.79
CA LEU A 308 9.52 15.29 16.23
C LEU A 308 9.94 16.19 17.40
N ASN A 309 9.48 17.44 17.42
CA ASN A 309 9.95 18.44 18.39
C ASN A 309 9.14 18.44 19.70
N THR A 310 7.89 17.96 19.68
CA THR A 310 7.01 17.96 20.87
C THR A 310 7.47 16.94 21.93
N PRO A 311 7.78 17.35 23.17
CA PRO A 311 8.29 16.44 24.20
C PRO A 311 7.29 15.39 24.70
N SER A 312 5.98 15.65 24.58
CA SER A 312 4.91 14.72 24.99
C SER A 312 4.58 13.65 23.95
N THR A 313 5.25 13.65 22.79
CA THR A 313 5.06 12.64 21.76
C THR A 313 5.50 11.27 22.26
N SER A 314 4.63 10.26 22.12
CA SER A 314 4.96 8.89 22.51
C SER A 314 6.07 8.31 21.64
N GLN A 315 6.81 7.33 22.16
CA GLN A 315 7.89 6.68 21.40
C GLN A 315 7.38 6.01 20.12
N GLU A 316 6.14 5.49 20.13
CA GLU A 316 5.52 4.91 18.93
C GLU A 316 5.27 5.98 17.85
N VAL A 317 4.77 7.15 18.24
CA VAL A 317 4.55 8.24 17.28
C VAL A 317 5.88 8.78 16.74
N LEU A 318 6.93 8.87 17.57
CA LEU A 318 8.28 9.21 17.09
C LEU A 318 8.81 8.17 16.10
N ARG A 319 8.64 6.88 16.40
CA ARG A 319 8.99 5.78 15.48
C ARG A 319 8.30 5.95 14.14
N GLN A 320 6.97 6.08 14.13
CA GLN A 320 6.17 6.28 12.92
C GLN A 320 6.58 7.53 12.15
N THR A 321 6.85 8.63 12.86
CA THR A 321 7.28 9.90 12.24
C THR A 321 8.62 9.73 11.52
N VAL A 322 9.59 9.08 12.16
CA VAL A 322 10.90 8.82 11.53
C VAL A 322 10.78 7.90 10.32
N VAL A 323 9.93 6.86 10.40
CA VAL A 323 9.64 5.98 9.25
C VAL A 323 9.02 6.76 8.09
N VAL A 324 8.05 7.64 8.37
CA VAL A 324 7.45 8.49 7.34
C VAL A 324 8.49 9.43 6.72
N VAL A 325 9.33 10.08 7.52
CA VAL A 325 10.43 10.94 7.02
C VAL A 325 11.40 10.15 6.14
N GLU A 326 11.82 8.96 6.57
CA GLU A 326 12.71 8.08 5.81
C GLU A 326 12.11 7.68 4.45
N ASN A 327 10.80 7.43 4.40
CA ASN A 327 10.13 7.03 3.17
C ASN A 327 9.88 8.19 2.22
N LEU A 328 9.46 9.34 2.74
CA LEU A 328 9.32 10.56 1.95
C LEU A 328 10.66 10.95 1.32
N THR A 329 11.74 10.93 2.10
CA THR A 329 13.09 11.30 1.63
C THR A 329 13.62 10.40 0.52
N LYS A 330 13.26 9.11 0.50
CA LYS A 330 13.61 8.18 -0.59
C LYS A 330 12.90 8.51 -1.91
N LEU A 331 11.78 9.22 -1.85
CA LEU A 331 10.94 9.56 -3.00
C LEU A 331 11.13 11.00 -3.49
N VAL A 332 12.01 11.77 -2.83
CA VAL A 332 12.43 13.08 -3.32
C VAL A 332 13.55 12.86 -4.35
N HIS A 333 13.26 13.16 -5.60
CA HIS A 333 14.18 12.91 -6.71
C HIS A 333 15.09 14.09 -7.03
N ASP A 334 14.63 15.30 -6.76
CA ASP A 334 15.40 16.52 -6.95
C ASP A 334 16.12 16.93 -5.64
N PRO A 335 17.46 16.94 -5.61
CA PRO A 335 18.22 17.41 -4.46
C PRO A 335 17.92 18.86 -4.08
N VAL A 336 17.46 19.71 -5.01
CA VAL A 336 17.07 21.10 -4.73
C VAL A 336 15.82 21.14 -3.85
N GLU A 337 14.82 20.31 -4.15
CA GLU A 337 13.63 20.15 -3.31
C GLU A 337 14.01 19.60 -1.93
N ALA A 338 14.87 18.57 -1.91
CA ALA A 338 15.38 17.97 -0.68
C ALA A 338 16.08 19.01 0.22
N ARG A 339 16.95 19.85 -0.35
CA ARG A 339 17.67 20.90 0.39
C ARG A 339 16.77 22.00 0.93
N THR A 340 15.58 22.18 0.38
CA THR A 340 14.64 23.21 0.85
C THR A 340 13.91 22.79 2.13
N PHE A 341 13.56 21.51 2.26
CA PHE A 341 12.70 21.01 3.35
C PHE A 341 13.41 20.12 4.36
N LEU A 342 14.35 19.26 3.94
CA LEU A 342 15.01 18.30 4.82
C LEU A 342 15.84 18.93 5.94
N PRO A 343 16.53 20.08 5.75
CA PRO A 343 17.24 20.75 6.85
C PRO A 343 16.34 21.18 8.01
N LYS A 344 15.02 21.37 7.79
CA LYS A 344 14.07 21.68 8.86
C LYS A 344 13.74 20.46 9.72
N LEU A 345 13.69 19.28 9.11
CA LEU A 345 13.38 18.01 9.80
C LEU A 345 14.62 17.39 10.46
N GLN A 346 15.81 17.65 9.91
CA GLN A 346 17.06 17.02 10.33
C GLN A 346 17.35 17.17 11.84
N PRO A 347 17.20 18.34 12.49
CA PRO A 347 17.41 18.47 13.93
C PRO A 347 16.46 17.61 14.76
N GLY A 348 15.21 17.48 14.31
CA GLY A 348 14.20 16.64 14.97
C GLY A 348 14.56 15.16 14.90
N VAL A 349 14.92 14.66 13.72
CA VAL A 349 15.35 13.26 13.54
C VAL A 349 16.66 12.99 14.31
N GLN A 350 17.57 13.95 14.33
CA GLN A 350 18.83 13.89 15.07
C GLN A 350 18.60 13.75 16.58
N LYS A 351 17.66 14.51 17.12
CA LYS A 351 17.23 14.40 18.53
C LYS A 351 16.63 13.03 18.84
N VAL A 352 15.86 12.45 17.91
CA VAL A 352 15.31 11.09 18.08
C VAL A 352 16.44 10.04 18.06
N ARG A 353 17.41 10.16 17.15
CA ARG A 353 18.59 9.27 17.09
C ARG A 353 19.37 9.26 18.41
N ASP A 354 19.64 10.43 18.97
CA ASP A 354 20.52 10.57 20.13
C ASP A 354 19.78 10.40 21.47
N GLY A 355 18.48 10.70 21.52
CA GLY A 355 17.71 10.84 22.75
C GLY A 355 16.51 9.90 22.95
N ALA A 356 16.11 9.09 21.96
CA ALA A 356 15.00 8.16 22.14
C ALA A 356 15.31 7.04 23.13
N SER A 357 14.31 6.62 23.92
CA SER A 357 14.50 5.62 24.99
C SER A 357 14.59 4.19 24.46
N LEU A 358 13.96 3.91 23.31
CA LEU A 358 13.99 2.60 22.66
C LEU A 358 15.16 2.51 21.66
N PRO A 359 16.03 1.49 21.74
CA PRO A 359 17.14 1.29 20.78
C PRO A 359 16.69 1.22 19.32
N GLU A 360 15.59 0.52 19.04
CA GLU A 360 15.01 0.39 17.69
C GLU A 360 14.69 1.75 17.06
N VAL A 361 14.14 2.68 17.84
CA VAL A 361 13.78 4.04 17.39
C VAL A 361 15.03 4.86 17.10
N ARG A 362 16.12 4.64 17.84
CA ARG A 362 17.42 5.28 17.58
C ARG A 362 18.06 4.76 16.30
N GLU A 363 18.00 3.46 16.05
CA GLU A 363 18.49 2.85 14.81
C GLU A 363 17.72 3.35 13.59
N LEU A 364 16.39 3.46 13.68
CA LEU A 364 15.55 4.10 12.66
C LEU A 364 15.95 5.55 12.42
N GLY A 365 16.19 6.31 13.50
CA GLY A 365 16.68 7.68 13.42
C GLY A 365 18.01 7.80 12.67
N ASP A 366 18.95 6.89 12.93
CA ASP A 366 20.24 6.86 12.24
C ASP A 366 20.10 6.53 10.75
N ARG A 367 19.26 5.55 10.40
CA ARG A 367 18.94 5.23 9.00
C ARG A 367 18.33 6.44 8.28
N ALA A 368 17.33 7.09 8.89
CA ALA A 368 16.68 8.25 8.32
C ALA A 368 17.65 9.41 8.07
N VAL A 369 18.55 9.71 9.03
CA VAL A 369 19.59 10.73 8.86
C VAL A 369 20.51 10.42 7.67
N ASN A 370 20.92 9.16 7.51
CA ASN A 370 21.79 8.75 6.40
C ASN A 370 21.07 8.88 5.05
N VAL A 371 19.79 8.50 4.98
CA VAL A 371 18.96 8.67 3.77
C VAL A 371 18.79 10.15 3.43
N MET A 372 18.52 11.00 4.42
CA MET A 372 18.38 12.46 4.23
C MET A 372 19.66 13.07 3.65
N LYS A 373 20.85 12.71 4.18
CA LYS A 373 22.13 13.20 3.66
C LYS A 373 22.36 12.77 2.21
N LYS A 374 22.04 11.51 1.89
CA LYS A 374 22.14 10.99 0.52
C LYS A 374 21.22 11.74 -0.44
N ALA A 375 19.98 12.01 -0.03
CA ALA A 375 19.01 12.76 -0.84
C ALA A 375 19.43 14.23 -1.08
N MET A 376 20.10 14.86 -0.10
CA MET A 376 20.65 16.22 -0.25
C MET A 376 21.93 16.28 -1.10
N GLY A 377 22.52 15.14 -1.46
CA GLY A 377 23.75 15.05 -2.23
C GLY A 377 25.02 15.40 -1.44
N ASP A 378 25.01 15.22 -0.11
CA ASP A 378 26.14 15.55 0.79
C ASP A 378 27.23 14.46 0.86
N ASP A 379 27.14 13.39 0.06
CA ASP A 379 28.20 12.39 -0.03
C ASP A 379 29.40 12.93 -0.80
N LYS A 380 30.58 12.93 -0.17
CA LYS A 380 31.87 13.37 -0.72
C LYS A 380 32.32 12.63 -2.00
N ASP A 381 31.63 11.55 -2.38
CA ASP A 381 31.93 10.70 -3.55
C ASP A 381 30.84 10.75 -4.64
N GLY A 382 29.89 11.68 -4.57
CA GLY A 382 28.89 11.87 -5.61
C GLY A 382 29.45 12.65 -6.81
N VAL A 383 29.85 11.94 -7.87
CA VAL A 383 29.98 12.52 -9.22
C VAL A 383 28.66 13.23 -9.52
N THR A 384 28.73 14.56 -9.63
CA THR A 384 27.63 15.41 -10.11
C THR A 384 27.36 15.07 -11.57
N ASN A 385 26.63 13.98 -11.80
CA ASN A 385 26.13 13.62 -13.12
C ASN A 385 25.13 14.69 -13.57
N GLY A 386 25.64 15.72 -14.25
CA GLY A 386 24.94 16.50 -15.27
C GLY A 386 23.57 17.09 -14.87
N GLN A 387 23.39 17.61 -13.66
CA GLN A 387 22.16 18.30 -13.33
C GLN A 387 22.07 19.62 -14.10
N ILE A 388 21.09 19.70 -15.01
CA ILE A 388 20.79 20.87 -15.81
C ILE A 388 20.06 21.85 -14.89
N ALA A 389 20.69 22.99 -14.59
CA ALA A 389 20.07 24.04 -13.80
C ALA A 389 18.78 24.57 -14.47
N PRO A 390 17.70 24.81 -13.71
CA PRO A 390 16.47 25.37 -14.26
C PRO A 390 16.70 26.79 -14.78
N THR A 391 15.96 27.18 -15.81
CA THR A 391 16.08 28.51 -16.41
C THR A 391 15.57 29.56 -15.43
N THR A 392 16.36 30.62 -15.21
CA THR A 392 16.01 31.70 -14.28
C THR A 392 15.30 32.85 -14.99
N THR A 393 14.59 33.70 -14.24
CA THR A 393 13.95 34.92 -14.80
C THR A 393 14.98 35.84 -15.48
N ASP A 394 16.19 35.92 -14.93
CA ASP A 394 17.28 36.72 -15.48
C ASP A 394 17.79 36.20 -16.84
N ASP A 395 17.76 34.88 -17.05
CA ASP A 395 18.17 34.28 -18.32
C ASP A 395 17.15 34.61 -19.43
N VAL A 396 15.86 34.51 -19.10
CA VAL A 396 14.78 34.91 -20.00
C VAL A 396 14.81 36.42 -20.29
N LEU A 397 15.07 37.24 -19.27
CA LEU A 397 15.21 38.69 -19.41
C LEU A 397 16.29 39.08 -20.43
N LYS A 398 17.46 38.44 -20.37
CA LYS A 398 18.56 38.69 -21.32
C LYS A 398 18.15 38.35 -22.74
N VAL A 399 17.47 37.23 -22.94
CA VAL A 399 16.99 36.80 -24.26
C VAL A 399 15.93 37.77 -24.76
N LEU A 400 14.94 38.11 -23.95
CA LEU A 400 13.85 39.03 -24.31
C LEU A 400 14.39 40.43 -24.66
N ASP A 401 15.27 41.01 -23.83
CA ASP A 401 15.89 42.31 -24.09
C ASP A 401 16.74 42.28 -25.37
N SER A 402 17.47 41.18 -25.63
CA SER A 402 18.25 41.04 -26.86
C SER A 402 17.38 41.04 -28.12
N GLN A 403 16.24 40.34 -28.09
CA GLN A 403 15.30 40.27 -29.22
C GLN A 403 14.59 41.61 -29.43
N ILE A 404 14.21 42.31 -28.35
CA ILE A 404 13.60 43.65 -28.43
C ILE A 404 14.56 44.68 -29.02
N ARG A 405 15.84 44.65 -28.60
CA ARG A 405 16.88 45.54 -29.16
C ARG A 405 17.13 45.28 -30.64
N ALA A 406 17.07 44.01 -31.06
CA ALA A 406 17.22 43.64 -32.48
C ALA A 406 16.11 44.23 -33.37
N GLN A 407 14.94 44.54 -32.81
CA GLN A 407 13.78 45.09 -33.51
C GLN A 407 13.56 46.60 -33.29
N GLY A 408 14.59 47.33 -32.84
CA GLY A 408 14.56 48.80 -32.73
C GLY A 408 14.36 49.36 -31.31
N GLY A 409 14.21 48.50 -30.30
CA GLY A 409 14.12 48.91 -28.89
C GLY A 409 12.81 49.63 -28.52
N ILE A 410 12.65 49.96 -27.25
CA ILE A 410 11.44 50.61 -26.71
C ILE A 410 11.67 52.11 -26.55
N GLN A 411 10.64 52.91 -26.81
CA GLN A 411 10.69 54.37 -26.68
C GLN A 411 11.02 54.79 -25.23
N LYS A 412 11.77 55.88 -25.07
CA LYS A 412 12.21 56.38 -23.74
C LYS A 412 11.06 56.63 -22.77
N GLU A 413 9.92 57.06 -23.29
CA GLU A 413 8.71 57.39 -22.52
C GLU A 413 8.06 56.15 -21.91
N ASP A 414 8.18 54.99 -22.55
CA ASP A 414 7.61 53.72 -22.08
C ASP A 414 8.58 52.88 -21.25
N SER A 415 9.86 53.23 -21.27
CA SER A 415 10.93 52.45 -20.64
C SER A 415 10.68 52.17 -19.15
N ALA A 416 10.07 53.12 -18.44
CA ALA A 416 9.75 52.97 -17.03
C ALA A 416 8.61 51.97 -16.74
N ILE A 417 7.61 51.87 -17.61
CA ILE A 417 6.50 50.90 -17.49
C ILE A 417 6.99 49.53 -17.95
N TRP A 418 7.73 49.51 -19.07
CA TRP A 418 8.26 48.28 -19.62
C TRP A 418 9.27 47.61 -18.70
N LYS A 419 10.02 48.34 -17.87
CA LYS A 419 10.94 47.73 -16.91
C LYS A 419 10.24 46.79 -15.92
N ASP A 420 9.03 47.13 -15.50
CA ASP A 420 8.20 46.28 -14.66
C ASP A 420 7.56 45.16 -15.52
N GLY A 421 7.09 45.50 -16.72
CA GLY A 421 6.46 44.57 -17.66
C GLY A 421 7.39 43.48 -18.21
N GLN A 422 8.67 43.78 -18.46
CA GLN A 422 9.67 42.81 -18.92
C GLN A 422 9.93 41.75 -17.86
N THR A 423 9.90 42.12 -16.57
CA THR A 423 10.09 41.18 -15.46
C THR A 423 8.87 40.25 -15.39
N TYR A 424 7.68 40.83 -15.46
CA TYR A 424 6.41 40.12 -15.48
C TYR A 424 6.29 39.11 -16.64
N VAL A 425 6.60 39.53 -17.88
CA VAL A 425 6.59 38.64 -19.06
C VAL A 425 7.68 37.57 -18.97
N SER A 426 8.86 37.92 -18.44
CA SER A 426 9.96 36.95 -18.29
C SER A 426 9.64 35.87 -17.27
N GLU A 427 8.87 36.18 -16.23
CA GLU A 427 8.37 35.16 -15.29
C GLU A 427 7.38 34.19 -15.95
N MET A 428 6.50 34.68 -16.84
CA MET A 428 5.58 33.82 -17.60
C MET A 428 6.34 32.88 -18.54
N VAL A 429 7.26 33.43 -19.32
CA VAL A 429 8.06 32.65 -20.27
C VAL A 429 8.98 31.66 -19.54
N ARG A 430 9.52 32.03 -18.37
CA ARG A 430 10.31 31.12 -17.53
C ARG A 430 9.50 29.88 -17.14
N GLU A 431 8.24 30.03 -16.75
CA GLU A 431 7.39 28.90 -16.40
C GLU A 431 7.15 27.98 -17.60
N ASP A 432 6.83 28.54 -18.78
CA ASP A 432 6.63 27.76 -20.00
C ASP A 432 7.89 27.00 -20.44
N VAL A 433 9.07 27.63 -20.32
CA VAL A 433 10.36 27.02 -20.66
C VAL A 433 10.69 25.87 -19.70
N ASN A 434 10.51 26.07 -18.39
CA ASN A 434 10.76 25.04 -17.40
C ASN A 434 9.74 23.89 -17.47
N ALA A 435 8.52 24.16 -17.93
CA ALA A 435 7.50 23.15 -18.25
C ALA A 435 7.70 22.49 -19.63
N ARG A 436 8.67 22.94 -20.43
CA ARG A 436 8.96 22.47 -21.80
C ARG A 436 7.78 22.63 -22.77
N VAL A 437 6.93 23.64 -22.57
CA VAL A 437 5.77 23.96 -23.42
C VAL A 437 6.06 25.18 -24.30
N PHE A 438 6.99 25.02 -25.25
CA PHE A 438 7.48 26.15 -26.06
C PHE A 438 6.44 26.76 -27.00
N SER A 439 5.35 26.05 -27.34
CA SER A 439 4.29 26.55 -28.23
C SER A 439 3.54 27.76 -27.68
N ARG A 440 3.57 27.97 -26.36
CA ARG A 440 2.83 29.05 -25.67
C ARG A 440 3.57 30.38 -25.64
N ILE A 441 4.89 30.36 -25.78
CA ILE A 441 5.76 31.54 -25.65
C ILE A 441 5.27 32.73 -26.50
N PRO A 442 4.87 32.57 -27.77
CA PRO A 442 4.41 33.70 -28.57
C PRO A 442 3.17 34.40 -28.00
N ALA A 443 2.19 33.61 -27.55
CA ALA A 443 0.96 34.12 -26.95
C ALA A 443 1.20 34.85 -25.61
N ARG A 444 2.33 34.60 -24.94
CA ARG A 444 2.70 35.27 -23.68
C ARG A 444 3.49 36.56 -23.86
N VAL A 445 4.17 36.72 -25.00
CA VAL A 445 5.04 37.88 -25.25
C VAL A 445 4.33 38.94 -26.11
N GLU A 446 3.60 38.52 -27.15
CA GLU A 446 3.02 39.41 -28.13
C GLU A 446 1.95 40.39 -27.58
N PRO A 447 1.00 39.97 -26.71
CA PRO A 447 -0.04 40.86 -26.18
C PRO A 447 0.50 42.03 -25.34
N TYR A 448 1.62 41.84 -24.64
CA TYR A 448 2.25 42.87 -23.80
C TYR A 448 3.05 43.89 -24.61
N LEU A 449 3.39 43.58 -25.87
CA LEU A 449 4.14 44.46 -26.76
C LEU A 449 3.23 45.30 -27.68
N VAL A 450 1.92 45.04 -27.72
CA VAL A 450 0.96 45.61 -28.70
C VAL A 450 1.05 47.13 -28.87
N HIS A 451 1.26 47.85 -27.77
CA HIS A 451 1.28 49.33 -27.73
C HIS A 451 2.69 49.90 -27.65
N LEU A 452 3.72 49.04 -27.72
CA LEU A 452 5.13 49.40 -27.61
C LEU A 452 5.86 49.26 -28.95
N LEU A 453 5.47 48.28 -29.77
CA LEU A 453 6.12 47.97 -31.05
C LEU A 453 5.08 47.75 -32.19
N PRO A 454 5.43 48.01 -33.46
CA PRO A 454 4.62 47.64 -34.63
C PRO A 454 4.39 46.13 -34.76
N GLU A 455 3.32 45.71 -35.46
CA GLU A 455 2.92 44.28 -35.60
C GLU A 455 4.04 43.36 -36.07
N SER A 456 4.73 43.72 -37.16
CA SER A 456 5.83 42.93 -37.71
C SER A 456 6.99 42.71 -36.73
N HIS A 457 7.27 43.68 -35.87
CA HIS A 457 8.35 43.60 -34.90
C HIS A 457 7.95 42.78 -33.68
N ARG A 458 6.68 42.80 -33.26
CA ARG A 458 6.16 42.07 -32.11
C ARG A 458 6.22 40.56 -32.32
N SER A 459 5.67 40.07 -33.43
CA SER A 459 5.67 38.63 -33.73
C SER A 459 7.09 38.11 -33.92
N ALA A 460 7.98 38.90 -34.53
CA ALA A 460 9.40 38.54 -34.70
C ALA A 460 10.15 38.41 -33.36
N VAL A 461 9.89 39.28 -32.37
CA VAL A 461 10.44 39.12 -31.01
C VAL A 461 9.94 37.81 -30.40
N ALA A 462 8.64 37.55 -30.48
CA ALA A 462 7.99 36.41 -29.85
C ALA A 462 8.48 35.06 -30.41
N GLU A 463 8.56 34.95 -31.74
CA GLU A 463 9.14 33.78 -32.44
C GLU A 463 10.63 33.62 -32.16
N GLY A 464 11.38 34.73 -32.06
CA GLY A 464 12.81 34.72 -31.73
C GLY A 464 13.10 34.15 -30.34
N VAL A 465 12.29 34.52 -29.34
CA VAL A 465 12.38 33.97 -27.98
C VAL A 465 12.03 32.48 -27.98
N GLN A 466 10.96 32.08 -28.66
CA GLN A 466 10.54 30.67 -28.75
C GLN A 466 11.64 29.79 -29.38
N LYS A 467 12.18 30.22 -30.52
CA LYS A 467 13.21 29.46 -31.24
C LYS A 467 14.48 29.26 -30.41
N TYR A 468 14.90 30.30 -29.69
CA TYR A 468 16.09 30.23 -28.83
C TYR A 468 15.98 29.10 -27.79
N PHE A 469 14.83 29.00 -27.10
CA PHE A 469 14.64 27.99 -26.05
C PHE A 469 14.42 26.57 -26.59
N ILE A 470 13.82 26.42 -27.79
CA ILE A 470 13.75 25.10 -28.47
C ILE A 470 15.15 24.61 -28.83
N ASP A 471 15.99 25.47 -29.40
CA ASP A 471 17.36 25.13 -29.78
C ASP A 471 18.22 24.81 -28.54
N GLU A 472 17.96 25.46 -27.41
CA GLU A 472 18.63 25.19 -26.14
C GLU A 472 18.17 23.85 -25.52
N ASP A 473 16.88 23.53 -25.57
CA ASP A 473 16.32 22.27 -25.08
C ASP A 473 16.88 21.07 -25.87
N HIS A 474 16.91 21.16 -27.21
CA HIS A 474 17.51 20.13 -28.05
C HIS A 474 19.01 19.92 -27.78
N LYS A 475 19.76 20.99 -27.46
CA LYS A 475 21.17 20.88 -27.04
C LYS A 475 21.33 20.20 -25.69
N LYS A 476 20.37 20.38 -24.77
CA LYS A 476 20.41 19.87 -23.40
C LYS A 476 19.95 18.40 -23.29
N TYR A 477 18.90 18.01 -24.01
CA TYR A 477 18.23 16.71 -23.81
C TYR A 477 18.30 15.75 -25.01
N GLY A 478 18.83 16.18 -26.15
CA GLY A 478 18.88 15.37 -27.38
C GLY A 478 17.52 15.30 -28.10
N ALA A 479 17.55 14.93 -29.39
CA ALA A 479 16.32 14.77 -30.19
C ALA A 479 15.60 13.45 -29.84
N PRO A 480 14.26 13.42 -29.82
CA PRO A 480 13.50 12.21 -29.50
C PRO A 480 13.83 11.04 -30.45
N VAL A 481 13.99 9.83 -29.89
CA VAL A 481 14.35 8.61 -30.63
C VAL A 481 13.16 8.12 -31.46
N VAL A 482 13.37 7.87 -32.75
CA VAL A 482 12.37 7.29 -33.66
C VAL A 482 12.28 5.77 -33.44
N GLN A 483 11.08 5.26 -33.15
CA GLN A 483 10.81 3.85 -32.83
C GLN A 483 10.85 2.92 -34.06
N ASN A 484 11.12 1.62 -33.83
CA ASN A 484 11.03 0.54 -34.83
C ASN A 484 9.56 0.35 -35.31
N PRO A 485 9.26 0.26 -36.61
CA PRO A 485 7.88 0.27 -37.13
C PRO A 485 7.00 -0.97 -36.83
N ASP A 486 7.59 -2.09 -36.42
CA ASP A 486 6.90 -3.40 -36.39
C ASP A 486 6.39 -3.85 -34.99
N GLU A 487 6.71 -3.13 -33.90
CA GLU A 487 6.26 -3.46 -32.55
C GLU A 487 5.23 -2.45 -32.02
N ILE A 488 4.00 -2.90 -31.75
CA ILE A 488 2.98 -2.07 -31.10
C ILE A 488 3.22 -2.10 -29.58
N GLU A 489 3.84 -1.04 -29.09
CA GLU A 489 4.01 -0.77 -27.65
C GLU A 489 2.69 -0.30 -27.06
N ILE A 490 2.20 -1.01 -26.03
CA ILE A 490 0.93 -0.67 -25.35
C ILE A 490 1.15 0.09 -24.05
N VAL A 491 2.31 -0.09 -23.40
CA VAL A 491 2.67 0.60 -22.15
C VAL A 491 4.17 0.88 -22.16
N ASN A 492 4.53 2.12 -21.84
CA ASN A 492 5.90 2.53 -21.52
C ASN A 492 5.83 3.56 -20.39
N ALA A 493 6.03 3.08 -19.16
CA ALA A 493 5.84 3.88 -17.97
C ALA A 493 7.07 3.78 -17.07
N ASP A 494 7.60 4.94 -16.68
CA ASP A 494 8.62 5.06 -15.63
C ASP A 494 7.93 5.42 -14.32
N PHE A 495 8.11 4.60 -13.28
CA PHE A 495 7.46 4.83 -11.99
C PHE A 495 8.29 4.30 -10.81
N SER A 496 7.87 4.68 -9.61
CA SER A 496 8.30 4.09 -8.34
C SER A 496 7.09 3.47 -7.64
N LEU A 497 7.31 2.49 -6.76
CA LEU A 497 6.25 1.80 -6.02
C LEU A 497 6.69 1.56 -4.58
N ALA A 498 5.92 2.01 -3.59
CA ALA A 498 6.11 1.62 -2.19
C ALA A 498 4.80 1.12 -1.55
N TYR A 499 4.92 0.30 -0.51
CA TYR A 499 3.79 -0.23 0.24
C TYR A 499 4.09 -0.31 1.75
N GLY A 500 3.20 0.20 2.60
CA GLY A 500 3.29 0.10 4.07
C GLY A 500 4.57 0.70 4.64
N GLY A 501 5.05 1.80 4.04
CA GLY A 501 6.35 2.38 4.38
C GLY A 501 7.58 1.61 3.86
N MET A 502 7.42 0.66 2.94
CA MET A 502 8.54 -0.05 2.32
C MET A 502 8.59 0.24 0.81
N LEU A 503 9.67 0.88 0.34
CA LEU A 503 9.94 1.09 -1.09
C LEU A 503 10.22 -0.25 -1.79
N LEU A 504 9.31 -0.66 -2.67
CA LEU A 504 9.29 -1.92 -3.42
C LEU A 504 10.03 -1.79 -4.76
N LEU A 505 9.71 -0.76 -5.53
CA LEU A 505 10.34 -0.40 -6.79
C LEU A 505 10.75 1.08 -6.78
N SER A 506 11.88 1.39 -7.40
CA SER A 506 12.46 2.72 -7.46
C SER A 506 12.95 2.98 -8.88
N HIS A 507 12.36 3.97 -9.56
CA HIS A 507 12.74 4.38 -10.91
C HIS A 507 12.86 3.20 -11.87
N THR A 508 11.78 2.45 -12.00
CA THR A 508 11.73 1.32 -12.91
C THR A 508 10.90 1.66 -14.12
N ASN A 509 11.37 1.20 -15.28
CA ASN A 509 10.59 1.21 -16.50
C ASN A 509 9.77 -0.08 -16.59
N LEU A 510 8.50 0.03 -16.96
CA LEU A 510 7.68 -1.10 -17.39
C LEU A 510 7.27 -0.89 -18.85
N ARG A 511 7.77 -1.78 -19.69
CA ARG A 511 7.45 -1.82 -21.12
C ARG A 511 6.67 -3.08 -21.45
N LEU A 512 5.46 -2.90 -21.97
CA LEU A 512 4.61 -4.01 -22.42
C LEU A 512 4.34 -3.87 -23.93
N VAL A 513 4.54 -4.98 -24.64
CA VAL A 513 4.29 -5.11 -26.08
C VAL A 513 3.06 -5.99 -26.29
N LYS A 514 2.21 -5.62 -27.26
CA LYS A 514 0.97 -6.33 -27.54
C LYS A 514 1.20 -7.80 -27.87
N GLY A 515 0.43 -8.68 -27.23
CA GLY A 515 0.38 -10.13 -27.50
C GLY A 515 1.46 -10.98 -26.83
N ARG A 516 2.33 -10.36 -26.02
CA ARG A 516 3.35 -11.08 -25.24
C ARG A 516 2.80 -11.55 -23.88
N ARG A 517 3.44 -12.58 -23.31
CA ARG A 517 3.06 -13.17 -22.01
C ARG A 517 4.22 -13.05 -21.04
N TYR A 518 4.11 -12.11 -20.13
CA TYR A 518 5.14 -11.73 -19.17
C TYR A 518 4.97 -12.51 -17.86
N GLY A 519 5.98 -13.25 -17.44
CA GLY A 519 6.07 -13.86 -16.11
C GLY A 519 6.74 -12.90 -15.13
N LEU A 520 6.03 -12.47 -14.11
CA LEU A 520 6.54 -11.56 -13.08
C LEU A 520 7.19 -12.35 -11.95
N CYS A 521 8.52 -12.40 -11.93
CA CYS A 521 9.32 -13.18 -11.00
C CYS A 521 9.98 -12.30 -9.94
N GLY A 522 9.93 -12.74 -8.69
CA GLY A 522 10.61 -12.07 -7.58
C GLY A 522 10.33 -12.74 -6.25
N ARG A 523 11.05 -12.34 -5.20
CA ARG A 523 10.86 -12.85 -3.83
C ARG A 523 9.46 -12.49 -3.30
N ASN A 524 8.94 -13.20 -2.29
CA ASN A 524 7.74 -12.73 -1.62
C ASN A 524 8.01 -11.48 -0.78
N GLY A 525 7.04 -10.58 -0.74
CA GLY A 525 7.22 -9.23 -0.20
C GLY A 525 7.95 -8.27 -1.14
N ALA A 526 8.40 -8.70 -2.33
CA ALA A 526 9.02 -7.81 -3.32
C ALA A 526 8.02 -6.83 -3.96
N GLY A 527 6.71 -7.11 -3.87
CA GLY A 527 5.67 -6.21 -4.38
C GLY A 527 4.90 -6.67 -5.61
N LYS A 528 4.97 -7.96 -5.99
CA LYS A 528 4.35 -8.51 -7.23
C LYS A 528 2.84 -8.22 -7.32
N SER A 529 2.05 -8.69 -6.35
CA SER A 529 0.60 -8.45 -6.29
C SER A 529 0.27 -6.96 -6.10
N THR A 530 1.11 -6.22 -5.36
CA THR A 530 0.95 -4.77 -5.20
C THR A 530 1.07 -4.04 -6.53
N LEU A 531 2.07 -4.39 -7.35
CA LEU A 531 2.22 -3.83 -8.69
C LEU A 531 1.00 -4.13 -9.56
N MET A 532 0.50 -5.37 -9.55
CA MET A 532 -0.68 -5.74 -10.33
C MET A 532 -1.95 -5.00 -9.89
N ARG A 533 -2.14 -4.82 -8.57
CA ARG A 533 -3.24 -3.99 -8.05
C ARG A 533 -3.11 -2.54 -8.45
N SER A 534 -1.91 -1.96 -8.37
CA SER A 534 -1.68 -0.57 -8.80
C SER A 534 -1.96 -0.37 -10.29
N ILE A 535 -1.65 -1.36 -11.14
CA ILE A 535 -2.03 -1.35 -12.56
C ILE A 535 -3.55 -1.44 -12.71
N ALA A 536 -4.21 -2.39 -12.03
CA ALA A 536 -5.65 -2.61 -12.12
C ALA A 536 -6.49 -1.41 -11.62
N ASP A 537 -6.01 -0.74 -10.57
CA ASP A 537 -6.63 0.46 -9.99
C ASP A 537 -6.36 1.72 -10.81
N GLY A 538 -5.41 1.68 -11.76
CA GLY A 538 -4.99 2.86 -12.53
C GLY A 538 -4.18 3.88 -11.73
N LYS A 539 -3.51 3.45 -10.64
CA LYS A 539 -2.70 4.31 -9.77
C LYS A 539 -1.25 4.45 -10.24
N LEU A 540 -0.87 3.70 -11.28
CA LEU A 540 0.50 3.69 -11.77
C LEU A 540 0.73 4.88 -12.70
N GLU A 541 1.68 5.75 -12.34
CA GLU A 541 2.05 6.91 -13.14
C GLU A 541 2.54 6.49 -14.53
N GLY A 542 2.08 7.20 -15.57
CA GLY A 542 2.42 6.90 -16.98
C GLY A 542 1.70 5.68 -17.57
N PHE A 543 0.89 4.95 -16.80
CA PHE A 543 0.09 3.84 -17.34
C PHE A 543 -1.17 4.38 -18.06
N PRO A 544 -1.54 3.87 -19.25
CA PRO A 544 -2.71 4.35 -19.96
C PRO A 544 -4.01 4.20 -19.16
N SER A 545 -4.95 5.15 -19.32
CA SER A 545 -6.25 5.06 -18.67
C SER A 545 -7.07 3.88 -19.18
N LYS A 546 -8.08 3.46 -18.41
CA LYS A 546 -8.97 2.34 -18.76
C LYS A 546 -9.75 2.53 -20.06
N ASP A 547 -9.92 3.79 -20.48
CA ASP A 547 -10.56 4.14 -21.76
C ASP A 547 -9.69 3.78 -22.96
N VAL A 548 -8.36 3.80 -22.79
CA VAL A 548 -7.36 3.49 -23.83
C VAL A 548 -6.95 2.02 -23.78
N LEU A 549 -6.72 1.48 -22.57
CA LEU A 549 -6.24 0.11 -22.37
C LEU A 549 -7.05 -0.59 -21.29
N ARG A 550 -7.79 -1.64 -21.67
CA ARG A 550 -8.64 -2.36 -20.72
C ARG A 550 -7.84 -3.43 -19.98
N THR A 551 -7.51 -3.16 -18.73
CA THR A 551 -6.87 -4.13 -17.82
C THR A 551 -7.92 -4.88 -17.01
N CYS A 552 -7.86 -6.21 -16.99
CA CYS A 552 -8.71 -7.04 -16.12
C CYS A 552 -7.84 -7.78 -15.09
N PHE A 553 -8.16 -7.58 -13.80
CA PHE A 553 -7.46 -8.25 -12.71
C PHE A 553 -8.27 -9.44 -12.19
N VAL A 554 -7.68 -10.62 -12.29
CA VAL A 554 -8.31 -11.88 -11.93
C VAL A 554 -7.91 -12.24 -10.50
N GLU A 555 -8.69 -11.78 -9.51
CA GLU A 555 -8.51 -12.12 -8.10
C GLU A 555 -9.45 -13.23 -7.60
N HIS A 556 -8.97 -13.98 -6.60
CA HIS A 556 -9.75 -14.95 -5.83
C HIS A 556 -10.63 -14.25 -4.76
N ASN A 557 -11.59 -13.43 -5.15
CA ASN A 557 -12.53 -12.85 -4.17
C ASN A 557 -13.53 -13.92 -3.69
N GLN A 558 -13.47 -14.26 -2.41
CA GLN A 558 -14.30 -15.29 -1.78
C GLN A 558 -15.61 -14.74 -1.15
N GLY A 559 -15.90 -13.45 -1.28
CA GLY A 559 -16.73 -12.74 -0.30
C GLY A 559 -18.25 -12.61 -0.54
N GLU A 560 -18.71 -12.07 -1.66
CA GLU A 560 -19.92 -11.21 -1.52
C GLU A 560 -21.22 -11.65 -2.20
N ASP A 561 -21.25 -12.75 -2.95
CA ASP A 561 -22.46 -13.13 -3.73
C ASP A 561 -22.68 -14.65 -3.82
N ALA A 562 -22.59 -15.36 -2.68
CA ALA A 562 -22.67 -16.82 -2.66
C ALA A 562 -24.04 -17.40 -3.08
N GLU A 563 -25.12 -16.61 -2.93
CA GLU A 563 -26.50 -17.09 -3.05
C GLU A 563 -27.13 -16.91 -4.45
N ILE A 564 -26.55 -16.07 -5.31
CA ILE A 564 -27.08 -15.81 -6.67
C ILE A 564 -26.54 -16.83 -7.68
N SER A 565 -27.24 -16.97 -8.81
CA SER A 565 -26.80 -17.86 -9.88
C SER A 565 -25.56 -17.31 -10.60
N ILE A 566 -24.78 -18.18 -11.25
CA ILE A 566 -23.59 -17.77 -12.01
C ILE A 566 -23.95 -16.75 -13.09
N LEU A 567 -25.07 -16.96 -13.78
CA LEU A 567 -25.52 -16.07 -14.84
C LEU A 567 -25.90 -14.68 -14.29
N GLU A 568 -26.67 -14.63 -13.20
CA GLU A 568 -27.05 -13.38 -12.54
C GLU A 568 -25.84 -12.66 -11.94
N PHE A 569 -24.85 -13.40 -11.43
CA PHE A 569 -23.61 -12.82 -10.92
C PHE A 569 -22.81 -12.08 -12.00
N VAL A 570 -22.75 -12.62 -13.22
CA VAL A 570 -22.09 -11.95 -14.34
C VAL A 570 -22.92 -10.78 -14.88
N GLU A 571 -24.25 -10.89 -14.89
CA GLU A 571 -25.17 -9.81 -15.27
C GLU A 571 -25.19 -8.63 -14.28
N LYS A 572 -24.82 -8.84 -13.02
CA LYS A 572 -24.76 -7.79 -11.99
C LYS A 572 -23.71 -6.72 -12.32
N ASP A 573 -22.69 -7.07 -13.10
CA ASP A 573 -21.61 -6.16 -13.49
C ASP A 573 -22.11 -5.19 -14.59
N PRO A 574 -22.18 -3.86 -14.34
CA PRO A 574 -22.77 -2.90 -15.29
C PRO A 574 -22.06 -2.82 -16.64
N GLU A 575 -20.75 -3.13 -16.68
CA GLU A 575 -19.96 -3.13 -17.92
C GLU A 575 -20.28 -4.36 -18.77
N ILE A 576 -20.45 -5.52 -18.14
CA ILE A 576 -20.70 -6.80 -18.81
C ILE A 576 -22.18 -6.94 -19.22
N ALA A 577 -23.10 -6.40 -18.42
CA ALA A 577 -24.53 -6.44 -18.69
C ALA A 577 -24.91 -5.86 -20.06
N LYS A 578 -24.10 -4.91 -20.57
CA LYS A 578 -24.26 -4.27 -21.89
C LYS A 578 -24.15 -5.26 -23.06
N GLU A 579 -23.42 -6.36 -22.91
CA GLU A 579 -23.25 -7.38 -23.97
C GLU A 579 -24.48 -8.28 -24.12
N GLY A 580 -25.41 -8.25 -23.16
CA GLY A 580 -26.66 -9.01 -23.19
C GLY A 580 -26.55 -10.46 -22.73
N ARG A 581 -27.64 -10.98 -22.16
CA ARG A 581 -27.71 -12.31 -21.52
C ARG A 581 -27.30 -13.48 -22.43
N GLU A 582 -27.64 -13.39 -23.71
CA GLU A 582 -27.32 -14.43 -24.70
C GLU A 582 -25.81 -14.56 -24.93
N ARG A 583 -25.11 -13.44 -25.10
CA ARG A 583 -23.66 -13.42 -25.27
C ARG A 583 -22.95 -13.89 -24.00
N ILE A 584 -23.42 -13.47 -22.83
CA ILE A 584 -22.90 -13.93 -21.53
C ILE A 584 -23.03 -15.45 -21.40
N SER A 585 -24.21 -16.02 -21.72
CA SER A 585 -24.42 -17.47 -21.66
C SER A 585 -23.56 -18.24 -22.67
N GLN A 586 -23.31 -17.67 -23.85
CA GLN A 586 -22.43 -18.25 -24.87
C GLN A 586 -20.98 -18.30 -24.38
N VAL A 587 -20.43 -17.20 -23.88
CA VAL A 587 -19.04 -17.14 -23.37
C VAL A 587 -18.86 -18.03 -22.15
N LEU A 588 -19.86 -18.10 -21.26
CA LEU A 588 -19.87 -19.06 -20.16
C LEU A 588 -19.83 -20.52 -20.67
N SER A 589 -20.52 -20.81 -21.77
CA SER A 589 -20.48 -22.15 -22.40
C SER A 589 -19.12 -22.45 -23.03
N GLU A 590 -18.46 -21.46 -23.64
CA GLU A 590 -17.11 -21.58 -24.24
C GLU A 590 -16.05 -21.97 -23.19
N VAL A 591 -16.13 -21.44 -21.97
CA VAL A 591 -15.23 -21.84 -20.87
C VAL A 591 -15.67 -23.13 -20.13
N GLY A 592 -16.82 -23.69 -20.49
CA GLY A 592 -17.32 -24.99 -20.00
C GLY A 592 -18.48 -24.97 -19.01
N PHE A 593 -19.17 -23.84 -18.80
CA PHE A 593 -20.42 -23.79 -18.03
C PHE A 593 -21.62 -24.15 -18.91
N THR A 594 -22.22 -25.31 -18.68
CA THR A 594 -23.39 -25.77 -19.45
C THR A 594 -24.60 -24.85 -19.25
N ALA A 595 -25.25 -24.46 -20.35
CA ALA A 595 -26.46 -23.66 -20.38
C ALA A 595 -27.73 -24.47 -20.05
N GLY A 596 -28.81 -23.77 -19.71
CA GLY A 596 -30.14 -24.35 -19.44
C GLY A 596 -30.50 -24.41 -17.94
N PRO A 597 -31.77 -24.73 -17.61
CA PRO A 597 -32.29 -24.73 -16.23
C PRO A 597 -31.68 -25.80 -15.32
N GLU A 598 -31.20 -26.91 -15.89
CA GLU A 598 -30.38 -27.93 -15.20
C GLU A 598 -28.87 -27.77 -15.49
N GLY A 599 -28.50 -26.72 -16.23
CA GLY A 599 -27.13 -26.39 -16.58
C GLY A 599 -26.40 -25.75 -15.40
N ARG A 600 -25.06 -25.85 -15.40
CA ARG A 600 -24.24 -25.30 -14.32
C ARG A 600 -24.37 -23.78 -14.19
N GLN A 601 -24.76 -23.07 -15.26
CA GLN A 601 -25.02 -21.63 -15.23
C GLN A 601 -26.12 -21.22 -14.23
N SER A 602 -27.07 -22.12 -13.94
CA SER A 602 -28.16 -21.90 -12.97
C SER A 602 -27.77 -22.26 -11.53
N HIS A 603 -26.57 -22.82 -11.30
CA HIS A 603 -26.11 -23.13 -9.95
C HIS A 603 -25.69 -21.86 -9.20
N LYS A 604 -25.68 -21.92 -7.88
CA LYS A 604 -25.21 -20.84 -7.02
C LYS A 604 -23.69 -20.66 -7.11
N VAL A 605 -23.21 -19.42 -7.15
CA VAL A 605 -21.76 -19.13 -7.20
C VAL A 605 -21.01 -19.70 -6.00
N GLY A 606 -21.64 -19.72 -4.82
CA GLY A 606 -21.06 -20.31 -3.61
C GLY A 606 -20.76 -21.81 -3.70
N SER A 607 -21.43 -22.53 -4.62
CA SER A 607 -21.23 -23.97 -4.83
C SER A 607 -20.06 -24.31 -5.76
N LEU A 608 -19.44 -23.31 -6.39
CA LEU A 608 -18.32 -23.52 -7.32
C LEU A 608 -17.04 -23.88 -6.59
N SER A 609 -16.33 -24.90 -7.08
CA SER A 609 -14.95 -25.17 -6.64
C SER A 609 -14.00 -24.08 -7.15
N GLY A 610 -12.81 -23.98 -6.55
CA GLY A 610 -11.78 -23.00 -6.93
C GLY A 610 -11.54 -22.91 -8.45
N GLY A 611 -11.35 -24.06 -9.12
CA GLY A 611 -11.18 -24.06 -10.58
C GLY A 611 -12.37 -23.63 -11.43
N TRP A 612 -13.60 -23.79 -10.93
CA TRP A 612 -14.76 -23.20 -11.61
C TRP A 612 -14.84 -21.69 -11.35
N LYS A 613 -14.44 -21.20 -10.18
CA LYS A 613 -14.34 -19.75 -9.91
C LYS A 613 -13.30 -19.08 -10.82
N MET A 614 -12.15 -19.74 -11.06
CA MET A 614 -11.14 -19.25 -12.01
C MET A 614 -11.70 -19.17 -13.44
N LYS A 615 -12.39 -20.22 -13.91
CA LYS A 615 -13.08 -20.21 -15.20
C LYS A 615 -14.13 -19.11 -15.32
N LEU A 616 -14.87 -18.84 -14.25
CA LEU A 616 -15.83 -17.75 -14.19
C LEU A 616 -15.15 -16.37 -14.31
N ALA A 617 -14.03 -16.18 -13.61
CA ALA A 617 -13.28 -14.93 -13.67
C ALA A 617 -12.66 -14.69 -15.06
N LEU A 618 -12.16 -15.74 -15.71
CA LEU A 618 -11.69 -15.68 -17.10
C LEU A 618 -12.84 -15.37 -18.07
N ALA A 619 -14.02 -15.98 -17.90
CA ALA A 619 -15.19 -15.65 -18.71
C ALA A 619 -15.60 -14.18 -18.57
N ARG A 620 -15.52 -13.61 -17.36
CA ARG A 620 -15.75 -12.17 -17.14
C ARG A 620 -14.71 -11.33 -17.88
N ALA A 621 -13.43 -11.71 -17.84
CA ALA A 621 -12.37 -11.00 -18.55
C ALA A 621 -12.56 -11.02 -20.08
N MET A 622 -13.03 -12.14 -20.64
CA MET A 622 -13.41 -12.26 -22.06
C MET A 622 -14.56 -11.31 -22.42
N LEU A 623 -15.60 -11.24 -21.57
CA LEU A 623 -16.76 -10.39 -21.79
C LEU A 623 -16.40 -8.89 -21.75
N MET A 624 -15.43 -8.51 -20.91
CA MET A 624 -14.90 -7.14 -20.85
C MET A 624 -14.01 -6.76 -22.06
N ARG A 625 -13.63 -7.73 -22.90
CA ARG A 625 -12.65 -7.57 -23.99
C ARG A 625 -11.35 -6.93 -23.50
N ALA A 626 -10.75 -7.53 -22.46
CA ALA A 626 -9.51 -7.02 -21.88
C ALA A 626 -8.32 -7.12 -22.87
N ASP A 627 -7.55 -6.04 -22.98
CA ASP A 627 -6.30 -6.00 -23.75
C ASP A 627 -5.12 -6.57 -22.95
N VAL A 628 -5.18 -6.40 -21.63
CA VAL A 628 -4.19 -6.90 -20.66
C VAL A 628 -4.86 -7.72 -19.57
N LEU A 629 -4.46 -8.98 -19.46
CA LEU A 629 -4.85 -9.89 -18.38
C LEU A 629 -3.81 -9.88 -17.27
N LEU A 630 -4.25 -9.57 -16.06
CA LEU A 630 -3.43 -9.63 -14.85
C LEU A 630 -3.83 -10.87 -14.04
N LEU A 631 -2.94 -11.86 -13.95
CA LEU A 631 -3.20 -13.15 -13.31
C LEU A 631 -2.32 -13.31 -12.06
N ASP A 632 -2.93 -13.31 -10.87
CA ASP A 632 -2.22 -13.52 -9.60
C ASP A 632 -2.42 -14.96 -9.09
N GLU A 633 -1.36 -15.75 -9.10
CA GLU A 633 -1.35 -17.17 -8.73
C GLU A 633 -2.52 -17.96 -9.33
N PRO A 634 -2.66 -17.99 -10.68
CA PRO A 634 -3.84 -18.55 -11.31
C PRO A 634 -3.94 -20.08 -11.20
N THR A 635 -2.85 -20.74 -10.80
CA THR A 635 -2.77 -22.18 -10.56
C THR A 635 -3.30 -22.58 -9.18
N ASN A 636 -3.53 -21.61 -8.28
CA ASN A 636 -4.03 -21.90 -6.93
C ASN A 636 -5.43 -22.52 -6.95
N HIS A 637 -5.65 -23.53 -6.10
CA HIS A 637 -6.92 -24.24 -5.99
C HIS A 637 -7.41 -24.92 -7.29
N LEU A 638 -6.53 -25.05 -8.30
CA LEU A 638 -6.75 -25.84 -9.50
C LEU A 638 -6.20 -27.25 -9.31
N ASP A 639 -6.88 -28.23 -9.90
CA ASP A 639 -6.30 -29.55 -10.09
C ASP A 639 -5.43 -29.57 -11.37
N VAL A 640 -4.63 -30.63 -11.53
CA VAL A 640 -3.71 -30.78 -12.67
C VAL A 640 -4.43 -30.68 -14.02
N ALA A 641 -5.68 -31.14 -14.12
CA ALA A 641 -6.46 -31.07 -15.34
C ALA A 641 -6.88 -29.62 -15.69
N ASN A 642 -7.32 -28.83 -14.71
CA ASN A 642 -7.69 -27.43 -14.94
C ASN A 642 -6.46 -26.53 -15.15
N VAL A 643 -5.31 -26.82 -14.54
CA VAL A 643 -4.05 -26.12 -14.84
C VAL A 643 -3.70 -26.30 -16.32
N LYS A 644 -3.73 -27.54 -16.83
CA LYS A 644 -3.43 -27.82 -18.24
C LYS A 644 -4.40 -27.15 -19.22
N TRP A 645 -5.69 -27.06 -18.85
CA TRP A 645 -6.67 -26.31 -19.62
C TRP A 645 -6.32 -24.81 -19.68
N LEU A 646 -5.89 -24.23 -18.56
CA LEU A 646 -5.49 -22.82 -18.50
C LEU A 646 -4.23 -22.53 -19.33
N GLU A 647 -3.25 -23.44 -19.30
CA GLU A 647 -2.05 -23.35 -20.15
C GLU A 647 -2.44 -23.28 -21.63
N GLN A 648 -3.30 -24.20 -22.08
CA GLN A 648 -3.78 -24.24 -23.46
C GLN A 648 -4.55 -22.98 -23.84
N TYR A 649 -5.37 -22.47 -22.92
CA TYR A 649 -6.13 -21.24 -23.12
C TYR A 649 -5.21 -20.04 -23.39
N LEU A 650 -4.21 -19.81 -22.53
CA LEU A 650 -3.27 -18.69 -22.64
C LEU A 650 -2.32 -18.81 -23.83
N GLN A 651 -1.99 -20.04 -24.25
CA GLN A 651 -1.18 -20.28 -25.44
C GLN A 651 -1.95 -20.01 -26.75
N THR A 652 -3.27 -20.24 -26.75
CA THR A 652 -4.11 -20.08 -27.95
C THR A 652 -4.47 -18.61 -28.21
N HIS A 653 -4.74 -17.84 -27.16
CA HIS A 653 -5.19 -16.44 -27.25
C HIS A 653 -4.01 -15.47 -27.23
N THR A 654 -3.25 -15.43 -28.33
CA THR A 654 -2.05 -14.58 -28.47
C THR A 654 -2.34 -13.10 -28.71
N GLU A 655 -3.60 -12.75 -28.99
CA GLU A 655 -4.04 -11.37 -29.17
C GLU A 655 -4.10 -10.57 -27.86
N ILE A 656 -4.16 -11.27 -26.71
CA ILE A 656 -4.25 -10.67 -25.38
C ILE A 656 -2.86 -10.67 -24.72
N THR A 657 -2.45 -9.52 -24.19
CA THR A 657 -1.20 -9.43 -23.42
C THR A 657 -1.45 -9.93 -22.00
N SER A 658 -0.58 -10.77 -21.44
CA SER A 658 -0.78 -11.31 -20.09
C SER A 658 0.40 -10.99 -19.18
N LEU A 659 0.12 -10.51 -17.98
CA LEU A 659 1.08 -10.40 -16.88
C LEU A 659 0.73 -11.44 -15.81
N ILE A 660 1.63 -12.38 -15.57
CA ILE A 660 1.37 -13.60 -14.80
C ILE A 660 2.31 -13.66 -13.61
N VAL A 661 1.76 -13.76 -12.40
CA VAL A 661 2.49 -14.15 -11.20
C VAL A 661 2.12 -15.59 -10.88
N SER A 662 3.11 -16.49 -10.82
CA SER A 662 2.88 -17.87 -10.40
C SER A 662 4.10 -18.44 -9.68
N HIS A 663 3.85 -19.28 -8.68
CA HIS A 663 4.87 -20.09 -8.03
C HIS A 663 5.14 -21.44 -8.73
N ASP A 664 4.33 -21.80 -9.73
CA ASP A 664 4.50 -23.04 -10.51
C ASP A 664 5.46 -22.83 -11.69
N SER A 665 6.66 -23.40 -11.57
CA SER A 665 7.69 -23.30 -12.61
C SER A 665 7.32 -24.03 -13.90
N GLY A 666 6.58 -25.14 -13.81
CA GLY A 666 6.12 -25.85 -15.00
C GLY A 666 5.16 -24.99 -15.81
N PHE A 667 4.25 -24.30 -15.12
CA PHE A 667 3.31 -23.37 -15.73
C PHE A 667 4.02 -22.17 -16.38
N LEU A 668 4.95 -21.52 -15.68
CA LEU A 668 5.72 -20.39 -16.22
C LEU A 668 6.57 -20.79 -17.44
N ASP A 669 7.16 -21.99 -17.43
CA ASP A 669 7.93 -22.50 -18.57
C ASP A 669 7.08 -22.76 -19.81
N ALA A 670 5.84 -23.24 -19.61
CA ALA A 670 4.91 -23.55 -20.68
C ALA A 670 4.26 -22.30 -21.29
N VAL A 671 3.94 -21.29 -20.48
CA VAL A 671 3.09 -20.16 -20.89
C VAL A 671 3.90 -18.90 -21.24
N CYS A 672 4.91 -18.53 -20.44
CA CYS A 672 5.56 -17.22 -20.55
C CYS A 672 6.51 -17.12 -21.75
N THR A 673 6.50 -15.97 -22.42
CA THR A 673 7.43 -15.62 -23.51
C THR A 673 8.59 -14.74 -23.01
N ASP A 674 8.34 -14.00 -21.94
CA ASP A 674 9.27 -13.03 -21.37
C ASP A 674 9.17 -13.09 -19.84
N ILE A 675 10.27 -12.81 -19.15
CA ILE A 675 10.32 -12.73 -17.68
C ILE A 675 10.64 -11.29 -17.26
N LEU A 676 9.81 -10.73 -16.38
CA LEU A 676 10.08 -9.50 -15.66
C LEU A 676 10.55 -9.87 -14.26
N HIS A 677 11.83 -9.64 -13.96
CA HIS A 677 12.43 -10.05 -12.69
C HIS A 677 12.71 -8.84 -11.80
N TYR A 678 12.33 -8.95 -10.52
CA TYR A 678 12.62 -7.95 -9.50
C TYR A 678 14.08 -8.01 -9.04
N GLU A 679 14.85 -6.96 -9.31
CA GLU A 679 16.27 -6.86 -8.98
C GLU A 679 16.59 -5.52 -8.34
N GLN A 680 17.11 -5.52 -7.11
CA GLN A 680 17.54 -4.30 -6.42
C GLN A 680 16.49 -3.15 -6.47
N LYS A 681 15.20 -3.50 -6.31
CA LYS A 681 14.06 -2.58 -6.42
C LYS A 681 13.84 -2.00 -7.82
N LYS A 682 14.23 -2.70 -8.88
CA LYS A 682 13.91 -2.41 -10.27
C LYS A 682 13.32 -3.64 -10.94
N LEU A 683 12.54 -3.43 -12.00
CA LEU A 683 12.09 -4.47 -12.90
C LEU A 683 13.09 -4.55 -14.05
N VAL A 684 13.65 -5.75 -14.25
CA VAL A 684 14.54 -6.04 -15.37
C VAL A 684 13.83 -7.02 -16.30
N HIS A 685 13.79 -6.68 -17.59
CA HIS A 685 13.18 -7.51 -18.62
C HIS A 685 14.21 -8.51 -19.17
N TYR A 686 13.78 -9.78 -19.25
CA TYR A 686 14.54 -10.87 -19.84
C TYR A 686 13.69 -11.56 -20.92
N PRO A 687 14.17 -11.64 -22.17
CA PRO A 687 13.46 -12.38 -23.20
C PRO A 687 13.60 -13.91 -23.00
N GLY A 688 12.52 -14.65 -23.24
CA GLY A 688 12.44 -16.10 -23.06
C GLY A 688 11.65 -16.52 -21.82
N ASN A 689 11.39 -17.83 -21.71
CA ASN A 689 10.69 -18.42 -20.57
C ASN A 689 11.60 -18.57 -19.33
N LEU A 690 11.06 -19.13 -18.24
CA LEU A 690 11.78 -19.25 -16.96
C LEU A 690 13.08 -20.06 -17.11
N ALA A 691 13.08 -21.14 -17.90
CA ALA A 691 14.28 -21.94 -18.17
C ALA A 691 15.37 -21.14 -18.90
N ALA A 692 15.00 -20.26 -19.84
CA ALA A 692 15.93 -19.37 -20.52
C ALA A 692 16.50 -18.32 -19.55
N PHE A 693 15.65 -17.74 -18.70
CA PHE A 693 16.05 -16.81 -17.64
C PHE A 693 17.09 -17.45 -16.69
N VAL A 694 16.87 -18.68 -16.23
CA VAL A 694 17.80 -19.36 -15.31
C VAL A 694 19.17 -19.65 -15.93
N LYS A 695 19.26 -19.80 -17.26
CA LYS A 695 20.56 -19.91 -17.96
C LYS A 695 21.35 -18.60 -17.90
N VAL A 696 20.66 -17.46 -18.05
CA VAL A 696 21.27 -16.12 -17.98
C VAL A 696 21.60 -15.74 -16.54
N LYS A 697 20.69 -16.07 -15.60
CA LYS A 697 20.82 -15.75 -14.17
C LYS A 697 20.74 -17.03 -13.31
N PRO A 698 21.90 -17.63 -12.94
CA PRO A 698 21.95 -18.86 -12.16
C PRO A 698 21.33 -18.74 -10.76
N GLU A 699 21.19 -17.53 -10.21
CA GLU A 699 20.49 -17.28 -8.94
C GLU A 699 19.01 -17.66 -9.02
N GLY A 700 18.40 -17.62 -10.22
CA GLY A 700 17.03 -18.07 -10.46
C GLY A 700 16.83 -19.58 -10.34
N LYS A 701 17.87 -20.38 -10.08
CA LYS A 701 17.73 -21.83 -9.83
C LYS A 701 16.89 -22.15 -8.59
N SER A 702 16.78 -21.22 -7.63
CA SER A 702 15.85 -21.37 -6.50
C SER A 702 14.39 -21.51 -6.96
N TYR A 703 14.05 -21.01 -8.16
CA TYR A 703 12.75 -21.25 -8.77
C TYR A 703 12.52 -22.71 -9.13
N TYR A 704 13.52 -23.59 -9.24
CA TYR A 704 13.34 -25.02 -9.56
C TYR A 704 13.63 -25.97 -8.40
N THR A 705 14.39 -25.56 -7.38
CA THR A 705 14.86 -26.48 -6.32
C THR A 705 14.54 -25.97 -4.93
N LEU A 706 13.90 -26.82 -4.10
CA LEU A 706 13.50 -26.52 -2.71
C LEU A 706 14.67 -26.36 -1.73
N SER A 707 15.89 -26.79 -2.10
CA SER A 707 17.08 -26.79 -1.24
C SER A 707 17.91 -25.51 -1.28
N ALA A 708 17.70 -24.64 -2.27
CA ALA A 708 18.46 -23.40 -2.48
C ALA A 708 17.83 -22.16 -1.81
N THR A 709 16.96 -22.35 -0.82
CA THR A 709 16.16 -21.27 -0.23
C THR A 709 16.92 -20.51 0.86
N GLN A 710 16.74 -19.19 0.91
CA GLN A 710 17.37 -18.33 1.93
C GLN A 710 16.58 -18.30 3.26
N VAL A 711 15.31 -18.71 3.24
CA VAL A 711 14.40 -18.67 4.40
C VAL A 711 14.44 -20.01 5.12
N GLN A 712 14.83 -20.01 6.40
CA GLN A 712 14.86 -21.21 7.24
C GLN A 712 13.75 -21.16 8.28
N PHE A 713 12.84 -22.13 8.27
CA PHE A 713 11.86 -22.30 9.35
C PHE A 713 12.44 -23.19 10.44
N LYS A 714 12.14 -22.86 11.70
CA LYS A 714 12.53 -23.65 12.87
C LYS A 714 11.31 -24.00 13.70
N PHE A 715 10.95 -25.28 13.68
CA PHE A 715 9.84 -25.77 14.47
C PHE A 715 10.28 -26.19 15.87
N PRO A 716 9.54 -25.79 16.92
CA PRO A 716 9.83 -26.26 18.27
C PRO A 716 9.66 -27.77 18.37
N PRO A 717 10.50 -28.45 19.17
CA PRO A 717 10.34 -29.87 19.40
C PRO A 717 9.01 -30.15 20.14
N PRO A 718 8.33 -31.27 19.82
CA PRO A 718 7.16 -31.69 20.57
C PRO A 718 7.54 -32.02 22.02
N GLY A 719 6.59 -31.84 22.93
CA GLY A 719 6.72 -32.29 24.32
C GLY A 719 6.80 -33.81 24.43
N ILE A 720 7.14 -34.31 25.62
CA ILE A 720 7.17 -35.75 25.90
C ILE A 720 5.76 -36.23 26.23
N LEU A 721 5.23 -37.19 25.46
CA LEU A 721 3.95 -37.83 25.76
C LEU A 721 4.10 -38.88 26.87
N SER A 722 3.55 -38.58 28.06
CA SER A 722 3.53 -39.51 29.18
C SER A 722 2.82 -40.82 28.81
N GLY A 723 3.52 -41.95 28.92
CA GLY A 723 2.98 -43.28 28.59
C GLY A 723 3.35 -43.80 27.19
N VAL A 724 3.96 -42.97 26.33
CA VAL A 724 4.45 -43.37 25.01
C VAL A 724 5.97 -43.48 25.05
N LYS A 725 6.50 -44.71 25.08
CA LYS A 725 7.95 -44.98 25.10
C LYS A 725 8.59 -45.11 23.71
N SER A 726 7.77 -45.35 22.67
CA SER A 726 8.21 -45.49 21.28
C SER A 726 7.41 -44.55 20.38
N ASN A 727 8.11 -43.91 19.44
CA ASN A 727 7.50 -42.96 18.49
C ASN A 727 6.56 -43.65 17.48
N THR A 728 6.65 -44.97 17.33
CA THR A 728 5.82 -45.78 16.43
C THR A 728 4.48 -46.22 17.04
N ARG A 729 4.23 -45.88 18.31
CA ARG A 729 2.94 -46.19 18.94
C ARG A 729 1.86 -45.24 18.41
N ALA A 730 0.67 -45.78 18.12
CA ALA A 730 -0.48 -44.97 17.71
C ALA A 730 -0.87 -43.96 18.81
N ILE A 731 -0.90 -42.69 18.45
CA ILE A 731 -1.31 -41.55 19.29
C ILE A 731 -2.73 -41.07 18.97
N ILE A 732 -3.19 -41.31 17.74
CA ILE A 732 -4.58 -41.18 17.30
C ILE A 732 -4.97 -42.45 16.56
N ARG A 733 -6.19 -42.94 16.83
CA ARG A 733 -6.79 -44.06 16.10
C ARG A 733 -8.24 -43.73 15.76
N MET A 734 -8.60 -43.92 14.50
CA MET A 734 -9.96 -43.85 14.00
C MET A 734 -10.41 -45.26 13.60
N SER A 735 -11.59 -45.68 14.03
CA SER A 735 -12.10 -47.04 13.79
C SER A 735 -13.54 -47.00 13.29
N ASN A 736 -13.74 -47.44 12.05
CA ASN A 736 -15.00 -47.59 11.33
C ASN A 736 -15.88 -46.32 11.40
N CYS A 737 -15.27 -45.16 11.16
CA CYS A 737 -15.97 -43.89 11.26
C CYS A 737 -16.72 -43.53 9.99
N SER A 738 -17.99 -43.16 10.12
CA SER A 738 -18.81 -42.59 9.05
C SER A 738 -19.40 -41.23 9.45
N PHE A 739 -19.52 -40.32 8.49
CA PHE A 739 -20.04 -38.98 8.73
C PHE A 739 -20.79 -38.43 7.51
N THR A 740 -21.93 -37.80 7.79
CA THR A 740 -22.80 -37.14 6.80
C THR A 740 -23.15 -35.74 7.30
N TYR A 741 -22.95 -34.72 6.45
CA TYR A 741 -23.35 -33.35 6.80
C TYR A 741 -24.89 -33.20 6.88
N PRO A 742 -25.42 -32.38 7.80
CA PRO A 742 -26.85 -32.10 7.88
C PRO A 742 -27.41 -31.58 6.54
N GLY A 743 -28.50 -32.17 6.05
CA GLY A 743 -29.12 -31.80 4.77
C GLY A 743 -28.53 -32.45 3.51
N SER A 744 -27.46 -33.24 3.63
CA SER A 744 -26.90 -34.01 2.50
C SER A 744 -27.49 -35.42 2.43
N SER A 745 -27.80 -35.89 1.21
CA SER A 745 -28.32 -37.23 0.96
C SER A 745 -27.23 -38.32 0.86
N LYS A 746 -25.96 -37.93 0.71
CA LYS A 746 -24.83 -38.85 0.56
C LYS A 746 -23.83 -38.71 1.72
N PRO A 747 -23.34 -39.82 2.31
CA PRO A 747 -22.31 -39.77 3.33
C PRO A 747 -21.02 -39.21 2.76
N SER A 748 -20.40 -38.28 3.47
CA SER A 748 -19.11 -37.69 3.07
C SER A 748 -17.95 -38.64 3.33
N LEU A 749 -18.04 -39.46 4.38
CA LEU A 749 -17.10 -40.54 4.68
C LEU A 749 -17.85 -41.79 5.15
N GLN A 750 -17.36 -42.97 4.74
CA GLN A 750 -17.95 -44.27 5.05
C GLN A 750 -16.86 -45.26 5.51
N ASP A 751 -17.08 -45.88 6.67
CA ASP A 751 -16.29 -46.98 7.23
C ASP A 751 -14.77 -46.74 7.25
N VAL A 752 -14.36 -45.52 7.60
CA VAL A 752 -12.94 -45.14 7.56
C VAL A 752 -12.21 -45.58 8.83
N SER A 753 -11.09 -46.27 8.65
CA SER A 753 -10.19 -46.70 9.73
C SER A 753 -8.75 -46.28 9.41
N CYS A 754 -8.11 -45.54 10.32
CA CYS A 754 -6.71 -45.12 10.17
C CYS A 754 -6.06 -44.85 11.53
N GLN A 755 -4.72 -44.78 11.56
CA GLN A 755 -3.96 -44.49 12.77
C GLN A 755 -2.77 -43.57 12.46
N LEU A 756 -2.40 -42.73 13.42
CA LEU A 756 -1.27 -41.81 13.34
C LEU A 756 -0.34 -42.02 14.53
N THR A 757 0.96 -41.83 14.29
CA THR A 757 2.05 -41.98 15.27
C THR A 757 2.88 -40.70 15.32
N LEU A 758 3.84 -40.59 16.25
CA LEU A 758 4.78 -39.45 16.29
C LEU A 758 5.78 -39.45 15.13
N SER A 759 5.99 -40.61 14.48
CA SER A 759 6.85 -40.73 13.30
C SER A 759 6.08 -40.65 11.98
N SER A 760 4.75 -40.56 12.01
CA SER A 760 3.93 -40.54 10.81
C SER A 760 4.23 -39.30 9.95
N ARG A 761 4.32 -39.53 8.64
CA ARG A 761 4.49 -38.52 7.59
C ARG A 761 3.54 -38.87 6.46
N VAL A 762 2.30 -38.41 6.59
CA VAL A 762 1.17 -38.84 5.77
C VAL A 762 0.75 -37.71 4.84
N ALA A 763 0.60 -38.03 3.56
CA ALA A 763 -0.08 -37.17 2.60
C ALA A 763 -1.46 -37.73 2.25
N ILE A 764 -2.49 -36.90 2.30
CA ILE A 764 -3.86 -37.24 1.91
C ILE A 764 -4.10 -36.68 0.51
N ILE A 765 -4.35 -37.57 -0.45
CA ILE A 765 -4.48 -37.25 -1.88
C ILE A 765 -5.87 -37.69 -2.38
N GLY A 766 -6.50 -36.89 -3.23
CA GLY A 766 -7.82 -37.17 -3.79
C GLY A 766 -8.41 -35.96 -4.49
N ALA A 767 -9.44 -36.18 -5.31
CA ALA A 767 -10.15 -35.13 -6.02
C ALA A 767 -10.81 -34.13 -5.06
N ASN A 768 -11.07 -32.91 -5.55
CA ASN A 768 -11.81 -31.91 -4.78
C ASN A 768 -13.22 -32.41 -4.47
N GLY A 769 -13.64 -32.31 -3.20
CA GLY A 769 -14.94 -32.82 -2.74
C GLY A 769 -14.97 -34.31 -2.38
N ALA A 770 -13.86 -35.04 -2.48
CA ALA A 770 -13.82 -36.48 -2.16
C ALA A 770 -13.95 -36.81 -0.65
N GLY A 771 -13.91 -35.81 0.24
CA GLY A 771 -14.00 -35.99 1.70
C GLY A 771 -12.68 -35.77 2.47
N LYS A 772 -11.62 -35.24 1.82
CA LYS A 772 -10.29 -35.00 2.44
C LYS A 772 -10.36 -34.11 3.69
N SER A 773 -10.95 -32.92 3.58
CA SER A 773 -11.07 -32.00 4.72
C SER A 773 -12.02 -32.55 5.78
N THR A 774 -13.05 -33.30 5.39
CA THR A 774 -13.94 -33.98 6.35
C THR A 774 -13.18 -35.03 7.17
N LEU A 775 -12.23 -35.74 6.56
CA LEU A 775 -11.37 -36.71 7.25
C LEU A 775 -10.51 -36.03 8.31
N ILE A 776 -9.91 -34.90 7.96
CA ILE A 776 -9.14 -34.10 8.91
C ILE A 776 -10.03 -33.55 10.04
N LYS A 777 -11.22 -33.02 9.72
CA LYS A 777 -12.16 -32.49 10.72
C LYS A 777 -12.56 -33.55 11.75
N LEU A 778 -12.76 -34.80 11.33
CA LEU A 778 -12.99 -35.92 12.25
C LEU A 778 -11.75 -36.23 13.11
N LEU A 779 -10.55 -36.26 12.50
CA LEU A 779 -9.29 -36.49 13.22
C LEU A 779 -8.97 -35.39 14.23
N THR A 780 -9.19 -34.12 13.89
CA THR A 780 -8.91 -32.96 14.76
C THR A 780 -10.01 -32.70 15.78
N GLY A 781 -11.18 -33.33 15.61
CA GLY A 781 -12.34 -33.22 16.50
C GLY A 781 -13.18 -31.95 16.26
N GLU A 782 -13.21 -31.44 15.03
CA GLU A 782 -14.14 -30.36 14.67
C GLU A 782 -15.54 -30.91 14.37
N THR A 783 -15.62 -32.13 13.89
CA THR A 783 -16.88 -32.85 13.66
C THR A 783 -16.89 -34.14 14.46
N ILE A 784 -18.10 -34.58 14.85
CA ILE A 784 -18.31 -35.82 15.59
C ILE A 784 -18.77 -36.90 14.59
N PRO A 785 -18.14 -38.09 14.57
CA PRO A 785 -18.59 -39.18 13.71
C PRO A 785 -19.98 -39.67 14.14
N GLN A 786 -20.83 -40.05 13.17
CA GLN A 786 -22.16 -40.60 13.43
C GLN A 786 -22.08 -42.07 13.87
N THR A 787 -21.16 -42.82 13.27
CA THR A 787 -20.83 -44.20 13.62
C THR A 787 -19.32 -44.35 13.77
N GLY A 788 -18.86 -45.33 14.56
CA GLY A 788 -17.44 -45.55 14.85
C GLY A 788 -16.91 -44.70 16.01
N LYS A 789 -15.59 -44.75 16.24
CA LYS A 789 -14.93 -43.99 17.32
C LYS A 789 -13.58 -43.41 16.91
N VAL A 790 -13.27 -42.23 17.44
CA VAL A 790 -11.96 -41.56 17.34
C VAL A 790 -11.31 -41.54 18.71
N GLU A 791 -10.22 -42.26 18.88
CA GLU A 791 -9.44 -42.35 20.12
C GLU A 791 -8.21 -41.45 20.03
N LYS A 792 -8.06 -40.53 20.99
CA LYS A 792 -6.91 -39.61 21.10
C LYS A 792 -6.17 -39.85 22.40
N HIS A 793 -4.85 -39.74 22.36
CA HIS A 793 -4.04 -39.73 23.58
C HIS A 793 -4.34 -38.44 24.39
N PRO A 794 -4.56 -38.51 25.72
CA PRO A 794 -4.99 -37.36 26.53
C PRO A 794 -4.07 -36.14 26.49
N ASN A 795 -2.75 -36.34 26.50
CA ASN A 795 -1.79 -35.21 26.42
C ASN A 795 -1.44 -34.83 24.98
N LEU A 796 -2.17 -35.33 23.99
CA LEU A 796 -1.88 -35.04 22.59
C LEU A 796 -2.28 -33.60 22.26
N ARG A 797 -1.37 -32.89 21.59
CA ARG A 797 -1.61 -31.54 21.08
C ARG A 797 -1.50 -31.58 19.58
N ILE A 798 -2.51 -31.04 18.91
CA ILE A 798 -2.59 -31.02 17.46
C ILE A 798 -2.52 -29.56 17.02
N GLY A 799 -1.47 -29.19 16.29
CA GLY A 799 -1.42 -27.92 15.58
C GLY A 799 -2.16 -28.11 14.25
N TYR A 800 -3.29 -27.44 14.07
CA TYR A 800 -4.08 -27.56 12.85
C TYR A 800 -4.07 -26.24 12.06
N ILE A 801 -3.70 -26.32 10.80
CA ILE A 801 -3.76 -25.23 9.84
C ILE A 801 -4.79 -25.61 8.79
N LYS A 802 -5.93 -24.91 8.81
CA LYS A 802 -7.04 -25.14 7.89
C LYS A 802 -6.73 -24.55 6.51
N GLN A 803 -7.43 -25.05 5.50
CA GLN A 803 -7.40 -24.44 4.16
C GLN A 803 -7.90 -22.98 4.20
N HIS A 804 -8.93 -22.70 5.02
CA HIS A 804 -9.43 -21.35 5.32
C HIS A 804 -8.88 -20.83 6.66
N ALA A 805 -7.60 -21.07 6.93
CA ALA A 805 -6.93 -20.60 8.15
C ALA A 805 -7.03 -19.07 8.36
N LEU A 806 -7.28 -18.33 7.28
CA LEU A 806 -7.40 -16.88 7.29
C LEU A 806 -8.64 -16.39 8.04
N GLU A 807 -9.79 -17.08 7.99
CA GLU A 807 -11.05 -16.63 8.63
C GLU A 807 -10.88 -16.29 10.12
N HIS A 808 -10.11 -17.10 10.85
CA HIS A 808 -9.85 -16.88 12.28
C HIS A 808 -9.01 -15.64 12.56
N VAL A 809 -8.12 -15.31 11.62
CA VAL A 809 -7.23 -14.17 11.68
C VAL A 809 -7.93 -12.91 11.15
N GLU A 810 -8.86 -13.07 10.21
CA GLU A 810 -9.70 -12.01 9.65
C GLU A 810 -10.68 -11.42 10.67
N MET A 811 -11.01 -12.14 11.74
CA MET A 811 -11.76 -11.58 12.88
C MET A 811 -10.93 -10.62 13.76
N HIS A 812 -9.62 -10.48 13.50
CA HIS A 812 -8.68 -9.70 14.30
C HIS A 812 -7.77 -8.82 13.45
N MET A 813 -8.33 -8.24 12.39
CA MET A 813 -7.59 -7.38 11.45
C MET A 813 -6.96 -6.16 12.12
N GLU A 814 -7.58 -5.65 13.18
CA GLU A 814 -7.15 -4.47 13.93
C GLU A 814 -5.98 -4.73 14.90
N LYS A 815 -5.64 -6.00 15.15
CA LYS A 815 -4.53 -6.37 16.05
C LYS A 815 -3.25 -6.59 15.25
N THR A 816 -2.11 -6.45 15.92
CA THR A 816 -0.83 -6.91 15.36
C THR A 816 -0.66 -8.42 15.57
N PRO A 817 0.17 -9.13 14.77
CA PRO A 817 0.46 -10.55 14.99
C PRO A 817 0.87 -10.89 16.42
N ASN A 818 1.67 -10.02 17.05
CA ASN A 818 2.07 -10.16 18.45
C ASN A 818 0.86 -10.13 19.39
N GLN A 819 0.00 -9.11 19.26
CA GLN A 819 -1.22 -8.98 20.05
C GLN A 819 -2.20 -10.13 19.81
N TYR A 820 -2.30 -10.63 18.58
CA TYR A 820 -3.12 -11.80 18.25
C TYR A 820 -2.63 -13.05 19.00
N LEU A 821 -1.31 -13.29 19.04
CA LEU A 821 -0.76 -14.43 19.75
C LEU A 821 -0.95 -14.31 21.26
N GLN A 822 -0.77 -13.10 21.82
CA GLN A 822 -1.07 -12.82 23.22
C GLN A 822 -2.56 -13.06 23.53
N TRP A 823 -3.46 -12.61 22.66
CA TRP A 823 -4.90 -12.83 22.81
C TRP A 823 -5.25 -14.33 22.76
N ARG A 824 -4.66 -15.08 21.83
CA ARG A 824 -4.92 -16.51 21.63
C ARG A 824 -4.54 -17.35 22.86
N TYR A 825 -3.46 -16.98 23.55
CA TYR A 825 -2.89 -17.72 24.67
C TYR A 825 -3.00 -17.01 26.03
N ALA A 826 -3.77 -15.91 26.14
CA ALA A 826 -3.83 -15.04 27.32
C ALA A 826 -4.10 -15.79 28.64
N ASN A 827 -4.88 -16.87 28.59
CA ASN A 827 -5.31 -17.64 29.75
C ASN A 827 -4.43 -18.88 30.01
N GLY A 828 -3.36 -19.09 29.24
CA GLY A 828 -2.50 -20.29 29.32
C GLY A 828 -3.07 -21.52 28.60
N ASP A 829 -4.19 -21.36 27.90
CA ASP A 829 -4.80 -22.33 27.00
C ASP A 829 -4.94 -21.76 25.59
N ASP A 830 -5.08 -22.65 24.60
CA ASP A 830 -5.33 -22.24 23.22
C ASP A 830 -6.83 -21.96 23.04
N ARG A 831 -7.22 -20.68 22.99
CA ARG A 831 -8.63 -20.28 22.82
C ARG A 831 -9.29 -20.83 21.57
N GLU A 832 -8.51 -21.13 20.53
CA GLU A 832 -9.05 -21.70 19.29
C GLU A 832 -9.61 -23.12 19.52
N VAL A 833 -9.04 -23.87 20.46
CA VAL A 833 -9.48 -25.23 20.78
C VAL A 833 -10.84 -25.22 21.50
N LEU A 834 -11.13 -24.18 22.28
CA LEU A 834 -12.41 -24.01 22.99
C LEU A 834 -13.60 -23.82 22.03
N MET A 835 -13.35 -23.27 20.83
CA MET A 835 -14.38 -22.97 19.84
C MET A 835 -14.79 -24.20 18.99
N LYS A 836 -14.21 -25.39 19.23
CA LYS A 836 -14.53 -26.61 18.47
C LYS A 836 -15.92 -27.16 18.83
N ALA A 837 -16.63 -27.72 17.84
CA ALA A 837 -17.98 -28.26 18.07
C ALA A 837 -18.03 -29.41 19.08
N THR A 838 -16.94 -30.18 19.26
CA THR A 838 -16.85 -31.20 20.32
C THR A 838 -16.86 -30.61 21.73
N ARG A 839 -16.58 -29.30 21.90
CA ARG A 839 -16.53 -28.60 23.18
C ARG A 839 -17.85 -27.96 23.56
N VAL A 840 -18.68 -27.58 22.60
CA VAL A 840 -19.97 -26.96 22.88
C VAL A 840 -20.85 -28.00 23.60
N LEU A 841 -21.27 -27.66 24.82
CA LEU A 841 -22.17 -28.48 25.63
C LEU A 841 -23.52 -28.56 24.91
N THR A 842 -23.91 -29.75 24.49
CA THR A 842 -25.25 -30.01 23.97
C THR A 842 -26.23 -30.01 25.14
N ASP A 843 -27.53 -29.87 24.86
CA ASP A 843 -28.54 -29.87 25.92
C ASP A 843 -28.61 -31.22 26.66
N GLU A 844 -28.20 -32.30 26.01
CA GLU A 844 -27.99 -33.62 26.61
C GLU A 844 -26.85 -33.63 27.65
N ASP A 845 -25.73 -32.92 27.39
CA ASP A 845 -24.63 -32.82 28.35
C ASP A 845 -25.00 -31.93 29.55
N LYS A 846 -25.80 -30.89 29.33
CA LYS A 846 -26.30 -30.03 30.41
C LYS A 846 -27.19 -30.84 31.37
N ALA A 847 -28.06 -31.69 30.83
CA ALA A 847 -28.86 -32.61 31.62
C ALA A 847 -27.98 -33.65 32.35
N GLN A 848 -26.87 -34.07 31.75
CA GLN A 848 -25.92 -34.98 32.37
C GLN A 848 -25.17 -34.37 33.57
N MET A 849 -24.87 -33.08 33.54
CA MET A 849 -24.28 -32.34 34.68
C MET A 849 -25.21 -32.27 35.90
N GLU A 850 -26.52 -32.47 35.71
CA GLU A 850 -27.52 -32.51 36.78
C GLU A 850 -27.72 -33.91 37.37
N LYS A 851 -27.02 -34.92 36.85
CA LYS A 851 -27.15 -36.31 37.34
C LYS A 851 -26.55 -36.45 38.74
N TRP A 852 -27.35 -37.01 39.65
CA TRP A 852 -26.94 -37.35 41.00
C TRP A 852 -26.21 -38.71 41.01
N ILE A 853 -25.01 -38.73 41.60
CA ILE A 853 -24.11 -39.88 41.63
C ILE A 853 -23.82 -40.25 43.08
N ASP A 854 -24.02 -41.53 43.42
CA ASP A 854 -23.65 -42.07 44.73
C ASP A 854 -22.34 -42.85 44.63
N LEU A 855 -21.38 -42.50 45.49
CA LEU A 855 -20.06 -43.14 45.56
C LEU A 855 -20.04 -44.36 46.49
N GLY A 856 -21.13 -44.64 47.22
CA GLY A 856 -21.17 -45.69 48.22
C GLY A 856 -20.32 -45.40 49.46
N ASP A 857 -19.94 -44.13 49.66
CA ASP A 857 -19.08 -43.66 50.76
C ASP A 857 -19.87 -43.23 52.02
N GLY A 858 -21.18 -43.53 52.05
CA GLY A 858 -22.08 -43.27 53.18
C GLY A 858 -22.52 -41.82 53.33
N LYS A 859 -22.20 -40.93 52.38
CA LYS A 859 -22.45 -39.48 52.44
C LYS A 859 -23.51 -39.00 51.43
N GLY A 860 -24.27 -39.93 50.87
CA GLY A 860 -25.38 -39.67 49.96
C GLY A 860 -24.95 -39.26 48.54
N PRO A 861 -25.94 -39.14 47.63
CA PRO A 861 -25.70 -38.81 46.23
C PRO A 861 -25.26 -37.34 46.06
N ARG A 862 -24.41 -37.09 45.07
CA ARG A 862 -23.81 -35.77 44.80
C ARG A 862 -23.74 -35.47 43.31
N GLN A 863 -23.60 -34.20 42.96
CA GLN A 863 -23.43 -33.73 41.57
C GLN A 863 -22.01 -33.23 41.33
N ILE A 864 -21.47 -33.48 40.14
CA ILE A 864 -20.16 -32.99 39.73
C ILE A 864 -20.27 -31.49 39.42
N GLU A 865 -19.38 -30.68 40.00
CA GLU A 865 -19.24 -29.26 39.68
C GLU A 865 -18.16 -29.04 38.61
N ASN A 866 -16.94 -29.50 38.87
CA ASN A 866 -15.82 -29.40 37.94
C ASN A 866 -14.71 -30.41 38.29
N LEU A 867 -13.78 -30.66 37.37
CA LEU A 867 -12.54 -31.39 37.63
C LEU A 867 -11.44 -30.41 38.05
N MET A 868 -10.76 -30.71 39.15
CA MET A 868 -9.75 -29.82 39.76
C MET A 868 -8.32 -30.24 39.45
N GLY A 869 -8.08 -31.54 39.30
CA GLY A 869 -6.75 -32.13 39.22
C GLY A 869 -6.76 -33.45 38.49
N ARG A 870 -5.62 -33.82 37.90
CA ARG A 870 -5.40 -35.13 37.27
C ARG A 870 -4.12 -35.72 37.81
N GLN A 871 -4.17 -36.99 38.15
CA GLN A 871 -2.98 -37.75 38.56
C GLN A 871 -2.93 -39.11 37.89
N LYS A 872 -1.72 -39.65 37.77
CA LYS A 872 -1.49 -40.95 37.15
C LYS A 872 -2.02 -42.06 38.05
N TYR A 873 -2.89 -42.91 37.51
CA TYR A 873 -3.45 -44.05 38.22
C TYR A 873 -3.30 -45.32 37.38
N LYS A 874 -2.43 -46.23 37.82
CA LYS A 874 -2.05 -47.43 37.04
C LYS A 874 -1.55 -47.05 35.62
N LYS A 875 -2.21 -47.57 34.57
CA LYS A 875 -1.94 -47.27 33.14
C LYS A 875 -2.83 -46.14 32.59
N THR A 876 -3.69 -45.55 33.42
CA THR A 876 -4.67 -44.51 33.07
C THR A 876 -4.54 -43.30 34.02
N PHE A 877 -5.56 -42.44 34.05
CA PHE A 877 -5.65 -41.27 34.92
C PHE A 877 -6.79 -41.42 35.93
N GLN A 878 -6.66 -40.75 37.07
CA GLN A 878 -7.77 -40.43 37.97
C GLN A 878 -7.85 -38.93 38.13
N TYR A 879 -9.08 -38.43 38.27
CA TYR A 879 -9.40 -37.02 38.34
C TYR A 879 -9.93 -36.67 39.71
N GLU A 880 -9.52 -35.52 40.20
CA GLU A 880 -10.07 -34.92 41.40
C GLU A 880 -11.38 -34.22 41.06
N VAL A 881 -12.48 -34.76 41.56
CA VAL A 881 -13.82 -34.25 41.29
C VAL A 881 -14.22 -33.30 42.42
N LYS A 882 -14.56 -32.06 42.06
CA LYS A 882 -15.22 -31.11 42.95
C LYS A 882 -16.72 -31.37 42.91
N TRP A 883 -17.31 -31.57 44.08
CA TRP A 883 -18.74 -31.81 44.24
C TRP A 883 -19.48 -30.50 44.50
N LYS A 884 -20.61 -30.31 43.81
CA LYS A 884 -21.43 -29.11 43.92
C LYS A 884 -21.92 -28.92 45.36
N ASN A 885 -21.82 -27.70 45.87
CA ASN A 885 -22.19 -27.31 47.25
C ASN A 885 -21.41 -28.03 48.36
N MET A 886 -20.27 -28.65 48.04
CA MET A 886 -19.36 -29.21 49.04
C MET A 886 -18.07 -28.42 49.13
N LEU A 887 -17.49 -28.36 50.33
CA LEU A 887 -16.18 -27.74 50.54
C LEU A 887 -15.08 -28.54 49.81
N PRO A 888 -14.02 -27.89 49.27
CA PRO A 888 -12.93 -28.55 48.54
C PRO A 888 -12.24 -29.70 49.29
N LYS A 889 -12.28 -29.69 50.62
CA LYS A 889 -11.78 -30.79 51.48
C LYS A 889 -12.49 -32.14 51.25
N PHE A 890 -13.66 -32.13 50.60
CA PHE A 890 -14.45 -33.32 50.29
C PHE A 890 -14.33 -33.77 48.84
N ASN A 891 -13.42 -33.17 48.06
CA ASN A 891 -13.11 -33.64 46.72
C ASN A 891 -12.68 -35.12 46.77
N SER A 892 -13.14 -35.91 45.80
CA SER A 892 -12.81 -37.32 45.72
C SER A 892 -12.07 -37.62 44.42
N GLN A 893 -11.23 -38.64 44.47
CA GLN A 893 -10.47 -39.12 43.31
C GLN A 893 -11.29 -40.19 42.59
N VAL A 894 -11.65 -39.93 41.34
CA VAL A 894 -12.46 -40.85 40.52
C VAL A 894 -11.67 -41.27 39.29
N SER A 895 -11.71 -42.56 38.95
CA SER A 895 -10.97 -43.08 37.80
C SER A 895 -11.56 -42.58 36.47
N ARG A 896 -10.72 -42.44 35.43
CA ARG A 896 -11.17 -42.08 34.07
C ARG A 896 -12.27 -43.00 33.55
N GLU A 897 -12.14 -44.31 33.78
CA GLU A 897 -13.08 -45.33 33.31
C GLU A 897 -14.46 -45.12 33.93
N THR A 898 -14.49 -44.90 35.25
CA THR A 898 -15.73 -44.61 36.00
C THR A 898 -16.41 -43.32 35.52
N LEU A 899 -15.66 -42.25 35.28
CA LEU A 899 -16.23 -41.00 34.75
C LEU A 899 -16.78 -41.16 33.32
N LEU A 900 -16.14 -42.01 32.50
CA LEU A 900 -16.62 -42.35 31.16
C LEU A 900 -17.88 -43.22 31.19
N GLU A 901 -18.00 -44.15 32.15
CA GLU A 901 -19.21 -44.96 32.36
C GLU A 901 -20.41 -44.10 32.81
N TRP A 902 -20.15 -43.07 33.62
CA TRP A 902 -21.15 -42.06 33.96
C TRP A 902 -21.44 -41.09 32.80
N GLY A 903 -20.61 -41.16 31.75
CA GLY A 903 -20.73 -40.47 30.47
C GLY A 903 -20.12 -39.07 30.43
N PHE A 904 -19.36 -38.64 31.43
CA PHE A 904 -18.72 -37.31 31.50
C PHE A 904 -17.49 -37.18 30.58
N SER A 905 -17.62 -37.63 29.33
CA SER A 905 -16.52 -37.67 28.34
C SER A 905 -16.02 -36.28 27.96
N LYS A 906 -16.92 -35.30 27.77
CA LYS A 906 -16.56 -33.91 27.41
C LYS A 906 -15.83 -33.20 28.54
N LEU A 907 -16.27 -33.37 29.78
CA LEU A 907 -15.64 -32.76 30.96
C LEU A 907 -14.21 -33.29 31.18
N ILE A 908 -14.00 -34.59 30.98
CA ILE A 908 -12.65 -35.20 31.02
C ILE A 908 -11.78 -34.61 29.91
N GLN A 909 -12.31 -34.55 28.68
CA GLN A 909 -11.56 -34.05 27.53
C GLN A 909 -11.20 -32.56 27.68
N GLU A 910 -12.09 -31.76 28.24
CA GLU A 910 -11.84 -30.35 28.55
C GLU A 910 -10.67 -30.18 29.51
N PHE A 911 -10.67 -30.94 30.61
CA PHE A 911 -9.59 -30.90 31.60
C PHE A 911 -8.27 -31.41 31.01
N ASP A 912 -8.31 -32.52 30.26
CA ASP A 912 -7.12 -33.12 29.65
C ASP A 912 -6.45 -32.18 28.65
N ASP A 913 -7.23 -31.51 27.80
CA ASP A 913 -6.72 -30.54 26.82
C ASP A 913 -6.16 -29.28 27.50
N HIS A 914 -6.80 -28.78 28.57
CA HIS A 914 -6.29 -27.66 29.35
C HIS A 914 -4.94 -28.00 29.99
N GLU A 915 -4.85 -29.18 30.63
CA GLU A 915 -3.58 -29.68 31.18
C GLU A 915 -2.53 -29.90 30.09
N ALA A 916 -2.92 -30.46 28.95
CA ALA A 916 -2.01 -30.70 27.83
C ALA A 916 -1.45 -29.39 27.26
N SER A 917 -2.29 -28.35 27.15
CA SER A 917 -1.89 -27.01 26.69
C SER A 917 -0.97 -26.32 27.70
N ARG A 918 -1.31 -26.39 28.99
CA ARG A 918 -0.48 -25.84 30.07
C ARG A 918 0.91 -26.50 30.13
N GLU A 919 0.96 -27.84 30.06
CA GLU A 919 2.22 -28.59 29.94
C GLU A 919 2.98 -28.25 28.65
N GLY A 920 2.26 -27.98 27.56
CA GLY A 920 2.80 -27.64 26.25
C GLY A 920 3.48 -26.28 26.20
N LEU A 921 2.85 -25.26 26.80
CA LEU A 921 3.41 -23.92 26.92
C LEU A 921 4.66 -23.92 27.81
N GLY A 922 4.64 -24.65 28.93
CA GLY A 922 5.81 -24.90 29.77
C GLY A 922 6.56 -23.61 30.16
N TYR A 923 7.70 -23.37 29.51
CA TYR A 923 8.60 -22.23 29.73
C TYR A 923 8.35 -21.03 28.79
N ARG A 924 7.40 -21.11 27.86
CA ARG A 924 7.08 -20.02 26.94
C ARG A 924 6.30 -18.93 27.68
N ILE A 925 6.91 -17.75 27.77
CA ILE A 925 6.33 -16.55 28.37
C ILE A 925 5.76 -15.68 27.24
N LEU A 926 4.58 -15.11 27.45
CA LEU A 926 3.92 -14.19 26.51
C LEU A 926 4.53 -12.78 26.57
N GLU A 927 5.85 -12.70 26.42
CA GLU A 927 6.58 -11.43 26.31
C GLU A 927 6.79 -11.07 24.84
N PRO A 928 6.63 -9.79 24.44
CA PRO A 928 6.78 -9.35 23.06
C PRO A 928 8.09 -9.81 22.42
N LYS A 929 9.22 -9.75 23.14
CA LYS A 929 10.54 -10.15 22.65
C LYS A 929 10.63 -11.64 22.29
N VAL A 930 9.99 -12.51 23.08
CA VAL A 930 9.96 -13.96 22.83
C VAL A 930 9.04 -14.27 21.66
N ILE A 931 7.91 -13.56 21.58
CA ILE A 931 6.94 -13.67 20.50
C ILE A 931 7.55 -13.23 19.16
N SER A 932 8.26 -12.10 19.11
CA SER A 932 8.94 -11.61 17.91
C SER A 932 9.97 -12.63 17.40
N LYS A 933 10.77 -13.22 18.30
CA LYS A 933 11.72 -14.27 17.93
C LYS A 933 11.02 -15.52 17.39
N HIS A 934 9.88 -15.90 17.95
CA HIS A 934 9.11 -17.05 17.45
C HIS A 934 8.51 -16.77 16.06
N PHE A 935 8.10 -15.54 15.77
CA PHE A 935 7.70 -15.14 14.42
C PHE A 935 8.88 -15.15 13.44
N GLU A 936 10.07 -14.70 13.88
CA GLU A 936 11.31 -14.77 13.10
C GLU A 936 11.68 -16.21 12.75
N ASP A 937 11.57 -17.14 13.70
CA ASP A 937 11.80 -18.59 13.50
C ASP A 937 10.82 -19.21 12.48
N VAL A 938 9.66 -18.58 12.24
CA VAL A 938 8.66 -18.98 11.22
C VAL A 938 8.80 -18.14 9.92
N GLY A 939 9.83 -17.30 9.84
CA GLY A 939 10.16 -16.51 8.66
C GLY A 939 9.27 -15.29 8.46
N LEU A 940 8.71 -14.72 9.53
CA LEU A 940 8.04 -13.42 9.55
C LEU A 940 8.94 -12.39 10.24
N ASP A 941 9.10 -11.22 9.61
CA ASP A 941 9.93 -10.14 10.13
C ASP A 941 9.40 -9.64 11.50
N PRO A 942 10.26 -9.53 12.54
CA PRO A 942 9.89 -8.97 13.85
C PRO A 942 9.23 -7.59 13.79
N GLU A 943 9.66 -6.71 12.88
CA GLU A 943 9.12 -5.36 12.74
C GLU A 943 7.67 -5.42 12.26
N ILE A 944 7.41 -6.26 11.25
CA ILE A 944 6.05 -6.52 10.73
C ILE A 944 5.18 -7.17 11.81
N ALA A 945 5.72 -8.12 12.58
CA ALA A 945 4.97 -8.84 13.59
C ALA A 945 4.52 -7.96 14.79
N ASN A 946 5.29 -6.92 15.11
CA ASN A 946 5.04 -6.07 16.27
C ASN A 946 4.19 -4.85 15.95
N HIS A 947 4.37 -4.27 14.77
CA HIS A 947 3.87 -2.92 14.47
C HIS A 947 2.84 -2.87 13.36
N ASN A 948 2.82 -3.85 12.45
CA ASN A 948 1.82 -3.89 11.39
C ASN A 948 0.55 -4.61 11.88
N GLU A 949 -0.59 -3.99 11.61
CA GLU A 949 -1.88 -4.63 11.77
C GLU A 949 -2.03 -5.81 10.80
N ILE A 950 -2.79 -6.82 11.21
CA ILE A 950 -3.04 -7.99 10.39
C ILE A 950 -3.83 -7.64 9.11
N SER A 951 -4.60 -6.55 9.14
CA SER A 951 -5.26 -5.93 7.98
C SER A 951 -4.29 -5.70 6.80
N GLY A 952 -3.08 -5.22 7.09
CA GLY A 952 -2.05 -4.86 6.11
C GLY A 952 -1.13 -6.01 5.69
N LEU A 953 -1.34 -7.23 6.18
CA LEU A 953 -0.51 -8.39 5.84
C LEU A 953 -0.98 -9.07 4.55
N SER A 954 -0.02 -9.53 3.75
CA SER A 954 -0.28 -10.41 2.60
C SER A 954 -0.82 -11.77 3.05
N GLY A 955 -1.51 -12.49 2.15
CA GLY A 955 -2.04 -13.83 2.43
C GLY A 955 -0.98 -14.80 2.96
N GLY A 956 0.23 -14.79 2.37
CA GLY A 956 1.34 -15.62 2.84
C GLY A 956 1.89 -15.23 4.20
N GLN A 957 1.93 -13.93 4.53
CA GLN A 957 2.27 -13.47 5.88
C GLN A 957 1.21 -13.89 6.89
N LYS A 958 -0.09 -13.80 6.55
CA LYS A 958 -1.18 -14.27 7.42
C LYS A 958 -1.07 -15.78 7.70
N VAL A 959 -0.71 -16.59 6.70
CA VAL A 959 -0.46 -18.04 6.91
C VAL A 959 0.74 -18.27 7.84
N LYS A 960 1.81 -17.49 7.73
CA LYS A 960 2.92 -17.54 8.70
C LYS A 960 2.46 -17.18 10.12
N VAL A 961 1.52 -16.24 10.27
CA VAL A 961 0.95 -15.90 11.59
C VAL A 961 0.16 -17.08 12.17
N VAL A 962 -0.67 -17.76 11.36
CA VAL A 962 -1.41 -18.95 11.81
C VAL A 962 -0.46 -20.10 12.15
N LEU A 963 0.57 -20.32 11.32
CA LEU A 963 1.59 -21.33 11.55
C LEU A 963 2.33 -21.06 12.87
N ALA A 964 2.75 -19.82 13.11
CA ALA A 964 3.36 -19.43 14.38
C ALA A 964 2.41 -19.64 15.56
N GLY A 965 1.12 -19.30 15.42
CA GLY A 965 0.08 -19.59 16.41
C GLY A 965 0.00 -21.08 16.74
N ALA A 966 -0.19 -21.94 15.74
CA ALA A 966 -0.29 -23.39 15.93
C ALA A 966 0.97 -24.01 16.55
N MET A 967 2.16 -23.48 16.22
CA MET A 967 3.44 -23.97 16.74
C MET A 967 3.78 -23.44 18.14
N TRP A 968 3.06 -22.42 18.64
CA TRP A 968 3.32 -21.87 19.97
C TRP A 968 3.07 -22.89 21.09
N ASN A 969 2.07 -23.76 20.94
CA ASN A 969 1.72 -24.79 21.93
C ASN A 969 2.60 -26.06 21.85
N ASN A 970 3.74 -26.02 21.16
CA ASN A 970 4.66 -27.15 20.97
C ASN A 970 3.89 -28.46 20.62
N PRO A 971 3.17 -28.48 19.48
CA PRO A 971 2.29 -29.59 19.13
C PRO A 971 3.07 -30.90 18.95
N HIS A 972 2.38 -32.03 19.05
CA HIS A 972 2.93 -33.37 18.80
C HIS A 972 2.58 -33.90 17.41
N LEU A 973 1.45 -33.41 16.87
CA LEU A 973 0.96 -33.71 15.54
C LEU A 973 0.70 -32.37 14.84
N LEU A 974 1.28 -32.18 13.66
CA LEU A 974 1.04 -31.03 12.80
C LEU A 974 0.15 -31.45 11.64
N VAL A 975 -0.96 -30.75 11.44
CA VAL A 975 -1.93 -31.01 10.39
C VAL A 975 -1.98 -29.79 9.47
N LEU A 976 -1.62 -29.99 8.20
CA LEU A 976 -1.50 -28.94 7.19
C LEU A 976 -2.50 -29.20 6.05
N ASP A 977 -3.56 -28.39 5.95
CA ASP A 977 -4.52 -28.49 4.85
C ASP A 977 -4.15 -27.48 3.75
N GLU A 978 -3.55 -27.97 2.67
CA GLU A 978 -3.07 -27.21 1.51
C GLU A 978 -2.08 -26.06 1.84
N PRO A 979 -0.94 -26.35 2.50
CA PRO A 979 0.04 -25.33 2.89
C PRO A 979 0.72 -24.63 1.69
N THR A 980 0.64 -25.21 0.50
CA THR A 980 1.25 -24.71 -0.74
C THR A 980 0.53 -23.52 -1.35
N ASN A 981 -0.76 -23.30 -1.05
CA ASN A 981 -1.56 -22.30 -1.78
C ASN A 981 -1.21 -20.84 -1.45
N PHE A 982 -0.59 -20.59 -0.30
CA PHE A 982 -0.37 -19.22 0.19
C PHE A 982 1.10 -18.92 0.50
N LEU A 983 1.99 -19.90 0.40
CA LEU A 983 3.42 -19.75 0.66
C LEU A 983 4.20 -19.74 -0.65
N ASP A 984 5.17 -18.84 -0.77
CA ASP A 984 6.15 -18.89 -1.88
C ASP A 984 6.98 -20.14 -1.84
N ARG A 985 7.57 -20.46 -3.00
CA ARG A 985 8.61 -21.48 -3.13
C ARG A 985 9.75 -21.36 -2.12
N ASP A 986 10.21 -20.14 -1.80
CA ASP A 986 11.25 -19.92 -0.78
C ASP A 986 10.78 -20.33 0.63
N SER A 987 9.60 -19.86 1.05
CA SER A 987 8.98 -20.26 2.32
C SER A 987 8.55 -21.73 2.33
N LEU A 988 8.18 -22.29 1.18
CA LEU A 988 7.80 -23.69 1.00
C LEU A 988 9.03 -24.61 1.15
N GLY A 989 10.18 -24.22 0.60
CA GLY A 989 11.45 -24.90 0.83
C GLY A 989 11.86 -24.83 2.31
N GLY A 990 11.73 -23.64 2.93
CA GLY A 990 11.93 -23.47 4.37
C GLY A 990 11.01 -24.38 5.20
N LEU A 991 9.73 -24.45 4.85
CA LEU A 991 8.73 -25.32 5.47
C LEU A 991 9.05 -26.81 5.27
N ALA A 992 9.49 -27.21 4.08
CA ALA A 992 9.88 -28.58 3.77
C ALA A 992 11.04 -29.04 4.66
N VAL A 993 12.08 -28.21 4.80
CA VAL A 993 13.21 -28.47 5.69
C VAL A 993 12.75 -28.57 7.15
N ALA A 994 11.89 -27.67 7.60
CA ALA A 994 11.37 -27.71 8.96
C ALA A 994 10.52 -28.95 9.25
N ILE A 995 9.66 -29.38 8.31
CA ILE A 995 8.84 -30.61 8.43
C ILE A 995 9.73 -31.86 8.49
N ARG A 996 10.82 -31.88 7.71
CA ARG A 996 11.79 -32.97 7.70
C ARG A 996 12.49 -33.10 9.05
N ASP A 997 12.91 -31.98 9.63
CA ASP A 997 13.66 -31.95 10.90
C ASP A 997 12.75 -32.03 12.14
N TYR A 998 11.45 -31.80 11.97
CA TYR A 998 10.47 -31.84 13.05
C TYR A 998 10.31 -33.25 13.65
N LYS A 999 10.25 -33.34 14.98
CA LYS A 999 10.20 -34.65 15.68
C LYS A 999 8.80 -35.15 16.00
N GLY A 1000 7.76 -34.39 15.65
CA GLY A 1000 6.36 -34.80 15.79
C GLY A 1000 5.82 -35.46 14.51
N GLY A 1001 4.58 -35.96 14.58
CA GLY A 1001 3.89 -36.50 13.40
C GLY A 1001 3.42 -35.37 12.50
N VAL A 1002 3.37 -35.61 11.18
CA VAL A 1002 2.85 -34.64 10.19
C VAL A 1002 1.83 -35.32 9.29
N VAL A 1003 0.69 -34.67 9.13
CA VAL A 1003 -0.34 -35.02 8.15
C VAL A 1003 -0.57 -33.80 7.28
N MET A 1004 -0.51 -33.98 5.96
CA MET A 1004 -0.77 -32.89 5.03
C MET A 1004 -1.75 -33.29 3.93
N ILE A 1005 -2.59 -32.35 3.51
CA ILE A 1005 -3.30 -32.39 2.24
C ILE A 1005 -2.53 -31.46 1.31
N SER A 1006 -2.12 -31.95 0.15
CA SER A 1006 -1.57 -31.10 -0.90
C SER A 1006 -1.75 -31.77 -2.26
N HIS A 1007 -2.02 -30.95 -3.27
CA HIS A 1007 -2.00 -31.37 -4.68
C HIS A 1007 -0.61 -31.31 -5.32
N ASN A 1008 0.40 -30.76 -4.63
CA ASN A 1008 1.75 -30.60 -5.17
C ASN A 1008 2.55 -31.91 -4.99
N GLU A 1009 2.74 -32.65 -6.09
CA GLU A 1009 3.49 -33.90 -6.10
C GLU A 1009 4.98 -33.74 -5.79
N GLU A 1010 5.58 -32.57 -6.10
CA GLU A 1010 6.97 -32.25 -5.75
C GLU A 1010 7.13 -32.24 -4.23
N PHE A 1011 6.26 -31.49 -3.55
CA PHE A 1011 6.28 -31.31 -2.10
C PHE A 1011 5.91 -32.61 -1.35
N VAL A 1012 4.86 -33.31 -1.80
CA VAL A 1012 4.41 -34.57 -1.20
C VAL A 1012 5.45 -35.68 -1.38
N GLY A 1013 5.99 -35.84 -2.59
CA GLY A 1013 6.98 -36.89 -2.89
C GLY A 1013 8.30 -36.74 -2.12
N ALA A 1014 8.63 -35.52 -1.71
CA ALA A 1014 9.85 -35.21 -0.97
C ALA A 1014 9.70 -35.40 0.55
N LEU A 1015 8.49 -35.30 1.10
CA LEU A 1015 8.25 -35.25 2.56
C LEU A 1015 7.46 -36.44 3.13
N CYS A 1016 6.51 -37.00 2.36
CA CYS A 1016 5.55 -37.98 2.86
C CYS A 1016 5.74 -39.37 2.22
N PRO A 1017 6.36 -40.34 2.92
CA PRO A 1017 6.46 -41.73 2.48
C PRO A 1017 5.11 -42.48 2.52
N GLU A 1018 4.15 -42.06 3.36
CA GLU A 1018 2.82 -42.66 3.46
C GLU A 1018 1.79 -41.80 2.69
N GLN A 1019 1.00 -42.43 1.81
CA GLN A 1019 -0.04 -41.74 1.03
C GLN A 1019 -1.41 -42.39 1.25
N TRP A 1020 -2.40 -41.58 1.63
CA TRP A 1020 -3.79 -41.98 1.82
C TRP A 1020 -4.63 -41.43 0.66
N HIS A 1021 -5.23 -42.33 -0.11
CA HIS A 1021 -6.09 -41.96 -1.22
C HIS A 1021 -7.55 -41.93 -0.76
N VAL A 1022 -8.19 -40.77 -0.89
CA VAL A 1022 -9.62 -40.61 -0.60
C VAL A 1022 -10.38 -40.57 -1.91
N ALA A 1023 -11.24 -41.56 -2.12
CA ALA A 1023 -12.11 -41.68 -3.28
C ALA A 1023 -13.51 -42.11 -2.83
N ASP A 1024 -14.54 -41.42 -3.31
CA ASP A 1024 -15.95 -41.72 -3.02
C ASP A 1024 -16.27 -41.88 -1.52
N GLY A 1025 -15.65 -41.06 -0.67
CA GLY A 1025 -15.84 -41.10 0.78
C GLY A 1025 -15.18 -42.30 1.49
N ARG A 1026 -14.36 -43.08 0.79
CA ARG A 1026 -13.57 -44.18 1.34
C ARG A 1026 -12.08 -43.86 1.30
N VAL A 1027 -11.33 -44.37 2.27
CA VAL A 1027 -9.88 -44.18 2.36
C VAL A 1027 -9.18 -45.49 2.05
N THR A 1028 -8.24 -45.45 1.12
CA THR A 1028 -7.36 -46.58 0.77
C THR A 1028 -5.91 -46.21 1.05
N HIS A 1029 -5.16 -47.13 1.66
CA HIS A 1029 -3.74 -46.93 1.98
C HIS A 1029 -2.89 -47.48 0.84
N LYS A 1030 -2.04 -46.64 0.21
CA LYS A 1030 -0.92 -47.13 -0.60
C LYS A 1030 0.26 -47.43 0.33
N GLY A 1031 1.00 -48.51 0.06
CA GLY A 1031 2.18 -48.89 0.84
C GLY A 1031 3.29 -47.82 0.84
N LEU A 1032 4.30 -47.98 1.70
CA LEU A 1032 5.44 -47.07 1.83
C LEU A 1032 6.15 -46.89 0.47
N LEU A 1033 6.10 -45.69 -0.09
CA LEU A 1033 6.85 -45.32 -1.29
C LEU A 1033 8.26 -44.84 -0.89
N ALA A 1034 9.26 -45.12 -1.72
CA ALA A 1034 10.60 -44.58 -1.52
C ALA A 1034 10.58 -43.05 -1.75
N ILE A 1035 11.13 -42.29 -0.80
CA ILE A 1035 11.28 -40.82 -0.93
C ILE A 1035 12.30 -40.54 -2.03
N ASP A 1036 11.96 -39.68 -2.99
CA ASP A 1036 12.86 -39.29 -4.09
C ASP A 1036 13.89 -38.26 -3.61
N LEU A 1037 15.03 -38.75 -3.13
CA LEU A 1037 16.13 -37.93 -2.58
C LEU A 1037 16.79 -37.04 -3.66
N ASN A 1038 16.64 -37.35 -4.95
CA ASN A 1038 17.19 -36.55 -6.05
C ASN A 1038 16.52 -35.17 -6.18
N ARG A 1039 15.31 -35.01 -5.62
CA ARG A 1039 14.62 -33.71 -5.54
C ARG A 1039 15.21 -32.77 -4.49
N PHE A 1040 16.14 -33.27 -3.67
CA PHE A 1040 16.85 -32.51 -2.64
C PHE A 1040 18.35 -32.33 -2.92
N GLU A 1041 19.02 -33.30 -3.57
CA GLU A 1041 20.47 -33.28 -3.83
C GLU A 1041 20.82 -33.25 -5.33
N ASP A 1042 21.77 -32.39 -5.69
CA ASP A 1042 22.36 -32.29 -7.04
C ASP A 1042 23.05 -33.61 -7.43
N SER A 1043 22.60 -34.21 -8.53
CA SER A 1043 23.32 -35.27 -9.22
C SER A 1043 24.64 -34.72 -9.77
N ARG A 1044 25.76 -34.93 -9.06
CA ARG A 1044 27.07 -34.96 -9.71
C ARG A 1044 27.22 -36.32 -10.43
N PRO A 1045 27.62 -36.36 -11.70
CA PRO A 1045 27.84 -37.63 -12.39
C PRO A 1045 29.07 -38.31 -11.80
N GLY A 1046 28.87 -39.30 -10.94
CA GLY A 1046 29.96 -40.11 -10.41
C GLY A 1046 29.79 -40.68 -9.00
N SER A 1047 28.69 -41.37 -8.70
CA SER A 1047 28.70 -42.41 -7.65
C SER A 1047 27.48 -43.33 -7.74
N SER A 1048 27.58 -44.36 -8.59
CA SER A 1048 26.70 -45.52 -8.50
C SER A 1048 27.18 -46.44 -7.38
N ASN A 1049 26.50 -46.44 -6.24
CA ASN A 1049 26.48 -47.61 -5.36
C ASN A 1049 25.02 -47.85 -4.96
N VAL A 1050 24.40 -48.72 -5.73
CA VAL A 1050 23.09 -49.32 -5.46
C VAL A 1050 23.24 -50.21 -4.23
N SER A 1051 22.64 -49.84 -3.10
CA SER A 1051 22.39 -50.79 -2.01
C SER A 1051 20.98 -51.36 -2.21
N SER A 1052 20.97 -52.60 -2.70
CA SER A 1052 19.80 -53.44 -2.90
C SER A 1052 19.02 -53.71 -1.61
N ALA A 1053 17.72 -53.93 -1.80
CA ALA A 1053 16.71 -54.33 -0.84
C ALA A 1053 17.16 -55.38 0.20
N VAL A 1054 16.68 -55.23 1.44
CA VAL A 1054 16.70 -56.33 2.43
C VAL A 1054 15.27 -56.66 2.83
N SER A 1055 14.81 -57.77 2.27
CA SER A 1055 13.63 -58.53 2.64
C SER A 1055 13.87 -59.26 3.97
N SER A 1056 12.80 -59.42 4.73
CA SER A 1056 12.72 -60.23 5.95
C SER A 1056 12.89 -61.74 5.69
N ALA A 1057 13.73 -62.41 6.49
CA ALA A 1057 13.50 -63.77 7.01
C ALA A 1057 14.55 -64.16 8.06
N ASN A 1058 14.10 -64.72 9.20
CA ASN A 1058 14.93 -65.42 10.18
C ASN A 1058 15.31 -66.81 9.67
N ALA A 1059 16.56 -67.25 9.91
CA ALA A 1059 16.89 -68.59 10.44
C ALA A 1059 18.42 -68.83 10.54
N SER A 1060 18.83 -69.32 11.72
CA SER A 1060 19.89 -70.30 11.99
C SER A 1060 21.38 -69.95 11.80
N ALA A 1061 22.12 -70.18 12.89
CA ALA A 1061 23.57 -70.15 13.02
C ALA A 1061 24.25 -71.39 12.41
N VAL A 1062 25.39 -71.24 11.72
CA VAL A 1062 26.58 -72.13 11.79
C VAL A 1062 27.82 -71.35 11.32
N ASN A 1063 28.97 -71.64 11.95
CA ASN A 1063 30.30 -71.06 11.79
C ASN A 1063 31.12 -71.67 10.61
N SER A 1064 32.28 -71.04 10.31
CA SER A 1064 33.43 -71.42 9.42
C SER A 1064 33.50 -70.61 8.11
N GLY A 1065 34.62 -70.05 7.63
CA GLY A 1065 36.04 -70.06 8.01
C GLY A 1065 36.92 -70.05 6.73
N ALA A 1066 37.91 -69.14 6.65
CA ALA A 1066 39.04 -69.03 5.69
C ALA A 1066 38.75 -68.57 4.24
N GLU A 1067 39.65 -67.90 3.50
CA GLU A 1067 40.72 -66.90 3.71
C GLU A 1067 41.10 -66.36 2.30
N ASP A 1068 41.93 -65.29 2.25
CA ASP A 1068 42.70 -64.74 1.10
C ASP A 1068 42.01 -63.87 0.01
N ASN A 1069 42.59 -62.80 -0.58
CA ASN A 1069 43.69 -61.87 -0.26
C ASN A 1069 43.69 -60.70 -1.30
N SER A 1070 44.37 -59.58 -1.02
CA SER A 1070 44.68 -58.38 -1.86
C SER A 1070 43.55 -57.35 -2.13
N GLU A 1071 43.71 -56.01 -2.09
CA GLU A 1071 44.85 -55.09 -1.96
C GLU A 1071 44.35 -53.69 -1.47
N MET A 1072 45.26 -52.85 -0.97
CA MET A 1072 45.06 -51.73 -0.03
C MET A 1072 44.26 -50.51 -0.55
N LYS A 1073 43.31 -50.00 0.25
CA LYS A 1073 42.78 -48.62 0.18
C LYS A 1073 42.87 -47.92 1.54
N PHE A 1074 43.42 -46.71 1.53
CA PHE A 1074 43.57 -45.79 2.67
C PHE A 1074 42.25 -45.62 3.44
N ARG A 1075 42.22 -46.03 4.72
CA ARG A 1075 41.07 -45.89 5.62
C ARG A 1075 41.34 -44.74 6.61
N ALA A 1076 40.62 -43.63 6.46
CA ALA A 1076 40.55 -42.61 7.51
C ALA A 1076 39.88 -43.20 8.76
N LYS A 1077 40.56 -43.16 9.91
CA LYS A 1077 40.04 -43.62 11.21
C LYS A 1077 38.80 -42.81 11.61
N LYS A 1078 37.63 -43.44 11.69
CA LYS A 1078 36.46 -42.89 12.40
C LYS A 1078 36.75 -42.87 13.90
N LYS A 1079 36.78 -41.68 14.52
CA LYS A 1079 36.88 -41.51 15.98
C LYS A 1079 35.72 -42.23 16.68
N LYS A 1080 36.05 -43.10 17.64
CA LYS A 1080 35.09 -43.85 18.47
C LYS A 1080 34.49 -42.89 19.51
N LYS A 1081 33.16 -42.72 19.54
CA LYS A 1081 32.51 -41.87 20.57
C LYS A 1081 32.79 -42.43 21.97
N LEU A 1082 33.38 -41.61 22.84
CA LEU A 1082 33.66 -41.96 24.24
C LEU A 1082 32.37 -42.17 25.04
N THR A 1083 32.40 -43.15 25.94
CA THR A 1083 31.26 -43.44 26.84
C THR A 1083 31.12 -42.37 27.92
N ARG A 1084 29.91 -42.25 28.51
CA ARG A 1084 29.60 -41.22 29.53
C ARG A 1084 30.49 -41.31 30.78
N ALA A 1085 30.97 -42.50 31.13
CA ALA A 1085 31.92 -42.71 32.21
C ALA A 1085 33.30 -42.13 31.88
N GLN A 1086 33.79 -42.36 30.65
CA GLN A 1086 35.08 -41.85 30.19
C GLN A 1086 35.07 -40.32 30.00
N MET A 1087 33.94 -39.72 29.62
CA MET A 1087 33.80 -38.26 29.60
C MET A 1087 33.90 -37.64 31.00
N LYS A 1088 33.25 -38.24 32.01
CA LYS A 1088 33.37 -37.76 33.40
C LYS A 1088 34.78 -37.87 33.94
N GLU A 1089 35.48 -38.97 33.67
CA GLU A 1089 36.84 -39.18 34.15
C GLU A 1089 37.85 -38.21 33.49
N ARG A 1090 37.60 -37.85 32.23
CA ARG A 1090 38.33 -36.81 31.50
C ARG A 1090 38.11 -35.41 32.09
N GLU A 1091 36.87 -35.09 32.45
CA GLU A 1091 36.53 -33.83 33.13
C GLU A 1091 37.19 -33.71 34.52
N VAL A 1092 37.24 -34.82 35.27
CA VAL A 1092 37.93 -34.87 36.57
C VAL A 1092 39.44 -34.62 36.39
N ARG A 1093 40.08 -35.23 35.39
CA ARG A 1093 41.50 -35.00 35.07
C ARG A 1093 41.79 -33.55 34.63
N ARG A 1094 40.89 -32.92 33.87
CA ARG A 1094 40.99 -31.50 33.49
C ARG A 1094 40.87 -30.58 34.70
N ARG A 1095 39.91 -30.85 35.59
CA ARG A 1095 39.77 -30.08 36.84
C ARG A 1095 41.01 -30.19 37.73
N LEU A 1096 41.59 -31.39 37.87
CA LEU A 1096 42.81 -31.57 38.65
C LEU A 1096 43.98 -30.78 38.07
N ARG A 1097 44.19 -30.82 36.74
CA ARG A 1097 45.26 -30.04 36.08
C ARG A 1097 45.04 -28.52 36.20
N HIS A 1098 43.80 -28.06 36.16
CA HIS A 1098 43.48 -26.64 36.35
C HIS A 1098 43.73 -26.18 37.80
N ILE A 1099 43.40 -27.02 38.79
CA ILE A 1099 43.69 -26.75 40.20
C ILE A 1099 45.20 -26.73 40.46
N GLU A 1100 45.95 -27.63 39.84
CA GLU A 1100 47.41 -27.69 39.94
C GLU A 1100 48.08 -26.45 39.30
N TRP A 1101 47.54 -25.97 38.18
CA TRP A 1101 47.95 -24.71 37.56
C TRP A 1101 47.65 -23.48 38.43
N LEU A 1102 46.47 -23.42 39.07
CA LEU A 1102 46.12 -22.34 39.99
C LEU A 1102 47.03 -22.26 41.22
N ASN A 1103 47.62 -23.40 41.62
CA ASN A 1103 48.60 -23.48 42.70
C ASN A 1103 50.05 -23.22 42.25
N SER A 1104 50.27 -22.91 40.97
CA SER A 1104 51.58 -22.56 40.41
C SER A 1104 51.89 -21.06 40.58
N PRO A 1105 53.17 -20.64 40.55
CA PRO A 1105 53.56 -19.24 40.69
C PRO A 1105 52.87 -18.32 39.64
N LYS A 1106 52.52 -17.09 40.04
CA LYS A 1106 51.82 -16.12 39.17
C LYS A 1106 52.64 -15.83 37.90
N GLY A 1107 52.05 -16.11 36.74
CA GLY A 1107 52.67 -15.91 35.41
C GLY A 1107 52.93 -17.20 34.62
N THR A 1108 52.72 -18.37 35.22
CA THR A 1108 52.88 -19.67 34.53
C THR A 1108 51.77 -19.84 33.48
N PRO A 1109 52.08 -20.10 32.18
CA PRO A 1109 51.05 -20.30 31.16
C PRO A 1109 50.20 -21.56 31.40
N HIS A 1110 48.91 -21.50 31.08
CA HIS A 1110 48.02 -22.64 31.27
C HIS A 1110 48.39 -23.79 30.32
N PRO A 1111 48.63 -25.02 30.79
CA PRO A 1111 48.97 -26.14 29.93
C PRO A 1111 47.80 -26.48 28.97
N PRO A 1112 48.05 -26.77 27.69
CA PRO A 1112 47.01 -27.17 26.74
C PRO A 1112 46.47 -28.57 27.03
N ASP A 1113 45.18 -28.81 26.75
CA ASP A 1113 44.52 -30.10 26.97
C ASP A 1113 44.85 -31.10 25.86
N THR A 1114 45.89 -31.91 26.05
CA THR A 1114 46.36 -32.92 25.08
C THR A 1114 45.40 -34.09 24.87
N ASP A 1115 44.33 -34.20 25.67
CA ASP A 1115 43.38 -35.30 25.57
C ASP A 1115 42.44 -35.20 24.34
N ASP A 1116 42.38 -34.07 23.61
CA ASP A 1116 41.43 -33.83 22.49
C ASP A 1116 41.85 -34.49 21.16
N GLU A 1117 43.09 -34.98 21.06
CA GLU A 1117 43.64 -35.55 19.82
C GLU A 1117 43.58 -37.09 19.70
N ALA A 1118 43.05 -37.80 20.69
CA ALA A 1118 42.85 -39.26 20.62
C ALA A 1118 41.51 -39.67 19.95
#